data_AF-A0A7N5KLT4-F1
#
_entry.id   AF-A0A7N5KLT4-F1
#
_cell.length_a   1.000
_cell.length_b   1.000
_cell.length_c   1.000
_cell.angle_alpha   90.00
_cell.angle_beta   90.00
_cell.angle_gamma   90.00
#
_symmetry.space_group_name_H-M   'P 1'
#
loop_
_entity.id
_entity.type
_entity.pdbx_description
1 polymer ?
#
loop_
_entity_poly.entity_id
_entity_poly.type
_entity_poly.pdbx_seq_one_letter_code
_entity_poly.pdbx_strand_id
1 'polypeptide(L)'
;MVSCWDTGVLLCALLGGLLLTGSSSGSKLKGPELSLKGTQHVMQAGQTLHLKCRGEAAHSWSLPETVRKESKRLNITKSACGRNGKQFCSTFTLNMAQANHTGFYSCKYLSIPASEEKKTESTVYIFINDTGRPFLEMHSEIPEIIYMTEGREIVVPCRVTSPNITVTLKKFPFDTLIPDGKRIIWDSRKGFIIANATYREIGLLTCETTVNGHLYKTNYLTYRQTNNIQDVQISTPSPVKLLQGHTLTLNCTATTDLNTRVQMTWSYPGETKKRASIRQRIGQRTSIAIVFYSVLVIDKVQNKDKGLYTCHVKSGPSFRSVNTSVHIYDKAFITAEHQDQHVLETTAGTPLYRLSVKVKAFPSPEVLWLKDGFPVTEKSPRYLVHGYSLIIKDVAEEDAGDYTTLLAIKQSSVFKNITTTLIVNVKPQIYEKAVSSFPDPTLYLLGSRQTLTCTVYGIPQPTVTWFWRPCNHSHSKARYDFCSNEEESLILDPDSNIGNRIESITQRVAIIEGKNKTASTLVVADSRISGIYSCMASNKVGTVGRNISFYITDVPNGFHVNLEKMPTEGEDLKLSCTVNKFLYRDITWILLQTVKNRTTHHNISKQNVAITKEEYSVTLNVTIKNVSLEDSGTYACRARNIYTGEEILQKKEVTIRDQEAPRLLRNLSDHAVAISSSTTLDCRATGVPEPRITWFKNHRKIQQEPEPLASRALVHAVSSFK
;
A
#
# COMPACT_ATOMS: atom_id res chain seq x y z
N MET A 1 -16.47 -20.32 -31.34
CA MET A 1 -15.97 -21.71 -31.39
C MET A 1 -16.97 -22.53 -30.58
N VAL A 2 -18.08 -23.02 -31.14
CA VAL A 2 -18.26 -24.09 -32.13
C VAL A 2 -17.64 -25.42 -31.70
N SER A 3 -18.50 -26.34 -31.25
CA SER A 3 -18.83 -27.65 -31.88
C SER A 3 -19.40 -28.60 -30.81
N CYS A 4 -20.30 -29.55 -31.03
CA CYS A 4 -21.38 -29.78 -32.00
C CYS A 4 -22.10 -31.08 -31.55
N TRP A 5 -23.29 -31.30 -32.12
CA TRP A 5 -24.10 -32.55 -32.24
C TRP A 5 -25.24 -32.68 -31.20
N ASP A 6 -26.49 -32.40 -31.57
CA ASP A 6 -27.44 -33.12 -32.47
C ASP A 6 -28.16 -34.24 -31.73
N THR A 7 -29.46 -34.51 -31.84
CA THR A 7 -30.67 -33.95 -32.48
C THR A 7 -31.83 -34.61 -31.69
N GLY A 8 -32.96 -33.97 -31.36
CA GLY A 8 -34.07 -33.64 -32.25
C GLY A 8 -35.31 -34.49 -31.87
N VAL A 9 -36.49 -33.85 -31.80
CA VAL A 9 -37.81 -34.32 -32.30
C VAL A 9 -38.91 -33.46 -31.66
N LEU A 10 -39.68 -32.80 -32.53
CA LEU A 10 -40.83 -31.96 -32.23
C LEU A 10 -42.00 -32.39 -33.16
N LEU A 11 -43.19 -32.46 -32.56
CA LEU A 11 -44.55 -32.31 -33.12
C LEU A 11 -45.15 -33.26 -34.18
N CYS A 12 -46.20 -33.96 -33.70
CA CYS A 12 -47.58 -34.07 -34.22
C CYS A 12 -47.95 -34.07 -35.73
N ALA A 13 -48.74 -35.11 -36.02
CA ALA A 13 -49.96 -35.18 -36.85
C ALA A 13 -49.81 -35.46 -38.36
N LEU A 14 -50.41 -36.58 -38.80
CA LEU A 14 -51.52 -36.63 -39.78
C LEU A 14 -51.92 -38.11 -40.08
N LEU A 15 -53.23 -38.37 -40.05
CA LEU A 15 -54.08 -39.23 -40.92
C LEU A 15 -53.38 -40.38 -41.69
N GLY A 16 -53.82 -41.64 -41.75
CA GLY A 16 -55.12 -42.27 -41.53
C GLY A 16 -55.24 -43.48 -42.51
N GLY A 17 -55.79 -44.61 -42.04
CA GLY A 17 -56.16 -45.79 -42.83
C GLY A 17 -55.04 -46.84 -42.99
N LEU A 18 -55.26 -48.16 -42.93
CA LEU A 18 -56.46 -48.99 -42.85
C LEU A 18 -56.04 -50.38 -42.32
N LEU A 19 -56.84 -50.91 -41.40
CA LEU A 19 -57.22 -52.33 -41.20
C LEU A 19 -56.20 -53.45 -41.49
N LEU A 20 -55.88 -54.24 -40.44
CA LEU A 20 -56.28 -55.66 -40.35
C LEU A 20 -56.23 -56.14 -38.89
N THR A 21 -57.21 -56.98 -38.58
CA THR A 21 -57.77 -57.29 -37.26
C THR A 21 -57.00 -58.35 -36.49
N GLY A 22 -56.62 -58.04 -35.24
CA GLY A 22 -56.25 -59.01 -34.22
C GLY A 22 -57.01 -58.69 -32.92
N SER A 23 -58.16 -59.32 -32.74
CA SER A 23 -58.99 -59.20 -31.53
C SER A 23 -58.29 -59.85 -30.32
N SER A 24 -57.71 -59.03 -29.45
CA SER A 24 -57.43 -59.38 -28.05
C SER A 24 -58.41 -58.65 -27.15
N SER A 25 -59.50 -59.33 -26.81
CA SER A 25 -60.46 -58.89 -25.80
C SER A 25 -59.85 -59.06 -24.40
N GLY A 26 -59.00 -58.11 -23.99
CA GLY A 26 -58.55 -57.95 -22.61
C GLY A 26 -59.60 -57.19 -21.80
N SER A 27 -60.49 -57.90 -21.10
CA SER A 27 -61.48 -57.30 -20.21
C SER A 27 -60.79 -56.68 -18.99
N LYS A 28 -60.74 -55.35 -18.88
CA LYS A 28 -60.36 -54.64 -17.63
C LYS A 28 -61.29 -55.11 -16.51
N LEU A 29 -60.74 -55.73 -15.47
CA LEU A 29 -61.49 -56.20 -14.32
C LEU A 29 -62.18 -55.01 -13.63
N LYS A 30 -63.51 -54.99 -13.56
CA LYS A 30 -64.24 -53.94 -12.84
C LYS A 30 -64.05 -54.13 -11.33
N GLY A 31 -63.88 -53.01 -10.60
CA GLY A 31 -63.76 -53.01 -9.15
C GLY A 31 -64.95 -53.66 -8.43
N PRO A 32 -64.80 -54.02 -7.14
CA PRO A 32 -65.91 -54.51 -6.32
C PRO A 32 -67.12 -53.59 -6.43
N GLU A 33 -68.32 -54.12 -6.61
CA GLU A 33 -69.54 -53.34 -6.51
C GLU A 33 -70.01 -53.28 -5.06
N LEU A 34 -70.14 -52.07 -4.51
CA LEU A 34 -70.76 -51.82 -3.20
C LEU A 34 -72.28 -51.65 -3.36
N SER A 35 -73.04 -52.12 -2.36
CA SER A 35 -74.51 -51.99 -2.33
C SER A 35 -74.99 -50.55 -2.27
N LEU A 36 -74.18 -49.65 -1.72
CA LEU A 36 -74.42 -48.22 -1.73
C LEU A 36 -73.76 -47.62 -2.96
N LYS A 37 -74.57 -47.12 -3.90
CA LYS A 37 -74.09 -46.42 -5.10
C LYS A 37 -73.81 -44.96 -4.75
N GLY A 38 -72.56 -44.52 -4.91
CA GLY A 38 -72.13 -43.15 -4.63
C GLY A 38 -70.81 -43.10 -3.85
N THR A 39 -70.31 -41.89 -3.61
CA THR A 39 -69.06 -41.66 -2.84
C THR A 39 -69.32 -41.40 -1.37
N GLN A 40 -70.57 -41.06 -0.99
CA GLN A 40 -70.97 -40.73 0.38
C GLN A 40 -72.34 -41.30 0.70
N HIS A 41 -72.56 -41.63 1.98
CA HIS A 41 -73.85 -42.06 2.53
C HIS A 41 -74.06 -41.45 3.92
N VAL A 42 -75.28 -41.04 4.24
CA VAL A 42 -75.65 -40.44 5.53
C VAL A 42 -76.69 -41.33 6.21
N MET A 43 -76.46 -41.68 7.46
CA MET A 43 -77.37 -42.46 8.31
C MET A 43 -77.46 -41.83 9.71
N GLN A 44 -78.51 -42.13 10.47
CA GLN A 44 -78.68 -41.62 11.85
C GLN A 44 -78.01 -42.56 12.86
N ALA A 45 -77.51 -41.99 13.97
CA ALA A 45 -77.01 -42.76 15.09
C ALA A 45 -78.09 -43.74 15.62
N GLY A 46 -77.66 -44.92 16.05
CA GLY A 46 -78.53 -46.01 16.51
C GLY A 46 -79.06 -46.94 15.42
N GLN A 47 -78.97 -46.55 14.14
CA GLN A 47 -79.37 -47.42 13.02
C GLN A 47 -78.33 -48.53 12.77
N THR A 48 -78.77 -49.62 12.15
CA THR A 48 -77.87 -50.69 11.72
C THR A 48 -77.34 -50.41 10.32
N LEU A 49 -76.02 -50.35 10.18
CA LEU A 49 -75.36 -50.17 8.89
C LEU A 49 -75.21 -51.52 8.20
N HIS A 50 -75.77 -51.65 7.00
CA HIS A 50 -75.64 -52.85 6.16
C HIS A 50 -74.97 -52.51 4.82
N LEU A 51 -73.81 -53.10 4.56
CA LEU A 51 -73.06 -52.96 3.31
C LEU A 51 -72.87 -54.33 2.68
N LYS A 52 -73.16 -54.48 1.39
CA LYS A 52 -72.78 -55.66 0.62
C LYS A 52 -71.71 -55.26 -0.38
N CYS A 53 -70.67 -56.05 -0.49
CA CYS A 53 -69.66 -55.93 -1.51
C CYS A 53 -69.69 -57.18 -2.38
N ARG A 54 -69.77 -57.01 -3.70
CA ARG A 54 -69.84 -58.08 -4.68
C ARG A 54 -68.78 -57.88 -5.75
N GLY A 55 -67.98 -58.90 -6.05
CA GLY A 55 -67.02 -58.81 -7.16
C GLY A 55 -66.50 -60.17 -7.59
N GLU A 56 -65.69 -60.18 -8.64
CA GLU A 56 -65.33 -61.38 -9.40
C GLU A 56 -64.20 -62.21 -8.77
N ALA A 57 -63.50 -61.63 -7.79
CA ALA A 57 -62.41 -62.24 -7.00
C ALA A 57 -62.62 -62.02 -5.49
N ALA A 58 -61.77 -62.58 -4.64
CA ALA A 58 -61.87 -62.43 -3.18
C ALA A 58 -61.54 -61.00 -2.73
N HIS A 59 -62.20 -60.50 -1.68
CA HIS A 59 -62.03 -59.13 -1.17
C HIS A 59 -61.89 -59.07 0.35
N SER A 60 -61.41 -57.91 0.82
CA SER A 60 -61.33 -57.53 2.24
C SER A 60 -61.92 -56.14 2.48
N TRP A 61 -62.37 -55.91 3.72
CA TRP A 61 -62.87 -54.62 4.17
C TRP A 61 -61.75 -53.81 4.83
N SER A 62 -61.61 -52.56 4.42
CA SER A 62 -60.84 -51.52 5.13
C SER A 62 -61.85 -50.60 5.81
N LEU A 63 -61.77 -50.54 7.14
CA LEU A 63 -62.76 -49.91 8.01
C LEU A 63 -62.06 -48.86 8.87
N PRO A 64 -62.78 -47.84 9.39
CA PRO A 64 -62.25 -46.92 10.39
C PRO A 64 -61.73 -47.67 11.63
N GLU A 65 -60.67 -47.16 12.27
CA GLU A 65 -60.03 -47.81 13.43
C GLU A 65 -60.99 -48.06 14.59
N THR A 66 -61.95 -47.16 14.82
CA THR A 66 -63.00 -47.31 15.85
C THR A 66 -63.91 -48.50 15.57
N VAL A 67 -64.23 -48.77 14.30
CA VAL A 67 -65.09 -49.88 13.88
C VAL A 67 -64.36 -51.21 13.96
N ARG A 68 -63.06 -51.23 13.64
CA ARG A 68 -62.22 -52.44 13.75
C ARG A 68 -62.11 -52.95 15.18
N LYS A 69 -62.18 -52.06 16.17
CA LYS A 69 -62.15 -52.38 17.60
C LYS A 69 -63.48 -52.93 18.12
N GLU A 70 -64.56 -52.81 17.36
CA GLU A 70 -65.91 -53.21 17.79
C GLU A 70 -66.18 -54.68 17.45
N SER A 71 -65.83 -55.61 18.35
CA SER A 71 -65.94 -57.06 18.08
C SER A 71 -67.34 -57.65 18.30
N LYS A 72 -68.21 -56.98 19.06
CA LYS A 72 -69.54 -57.51 19.46
C LYS A 72 -70.69 -57.06 18.58
N ARG A 73 -70.60 -55.87 17.97
CA ARG A 73 -71.67 -55.27 17.15
C ARG A 73 -71.41 -55.39 15.65
N LEU A 74 -70.18 -55.76 15.28
CA LEU A 74 -69.74 -55.98 13.92
C LEU A 74 -69.95 -57.44 13.53
N ASN A 75 -70.57 -57.66 12.38
CA ASN A 75 -70.64 -58.96 11.75
C ASN A 75 -70.26 -58.84 10.28
N ILE A 76 -69.26 -59.62 9.84
CA ILE A 76 -68.83 -59.69 8.44
C ILE A 76 -69.00 -61.12 7.97
N THR A 77 -69.94 -61.34 7.06
CA THR A 77 -70.17 -62.64 6.43
C THR A 77 -69.62 -62.64 5.01
N LYS A 78 -69.14 -63.79 4.54
CA LYS A 78 -68.68 -64.01 3.17
C LYS A 78 -69.48 -65.15 2.57
N SER A 79 -69.93 -64.99 1.34
CA SER A 79 -70.73 -65.98 0.62
C SER A 79 -70.47 -65.93 -0.88
N ALA A 80 -70.74 -67.02 -1.58
CA ALA A 80 -70.78 -67.05 -3.05
C ALA A 80 -72.15 -66.58 -3.55
N CYS A 81 -72.20 -65.75 -4.59
CA CYS A 81 -73.41 -65.11 -5.10
C CYS A 81 -73.39 -64.96 -6.63
N GLY A 82 -74.51 -64.50 -7.23
CA GLY A 82 -74.66 -64.29 -8.68
C GLY A 82 -75.31 -65.46 -9.42
N ARG A 83 -75.64 -65.28 -10.71
CA ARG A 83 -76.52 -66.18 -11.49
C ARG A 83 -76.05 -67.66 -11.54
N ASN A 84 -74.78 -67.95 -11.28
CA ASN A 84 -74.21 -69.32 -11.23
C ASN A 84 -73.31 -69.59 -9.99
N GLY A 85 -73.40 -68.79 -8.91
CA GLY A 85 -72.55 -68.93 -7.72
C GLY A 85 -71.05 -68.60 -7.92
N LYS A 86 -70.68 -68.00 -9.06
CA LYS A 86 -69.28 -67.71 -9.43
C LYS A 86 -68.73 -66.37 -8.88
N GLN A 87 -69.51 -65.59 -8.14
CA GLN A 87 -69.10 -64.27 -7.67
C GLN A 87 -68.91 -64.24 -6.14
N PHE A 88 -67.92 -63.50 -5.66
CA PHE A 88 -67.66 -63.36 -4.24
C PHE A 88 -68.51 -62.21 -3.69
N CYS A 89 -69.36 -62.52 -2.71
CA CYS A 89 -70.09 -61.54 -1.93
C CYS A 89 -69.56 -61.49 -0.48
N SER A 90 -69.49 -60.30 0.09
CA SER A 90 -69.31 -60.11 1.52
C SER A 90 -70.33 -59.11 2.04
N THR A 91 -70.98 -59.44 3.16
CA THR A 91 -71.91 -58.55 3.83
C THR A 91 -71.28 -58.08 5.13
N PHE A 92 -71.14 -56.78 5.29
CA PHE A 92 -70.77 -56.09 6.52
C PHE A 92 -72.05 -55.57 7.20
N THR A 93 -72.21 -55.87 8.48
CA THR A 93 -73.30 -55.37 9.31
C THR A 93 -72.74 -54.79 10.60
N LEU A 94 -73.13 -53.57 10.95
CA LEU A 94 -72.78 -52.92 12.21
C LEU A 94 -74.04 -52.47 12.92
N ASN A 95 -74.40 -53.15 14.01
CA ASN A 95 -75.58 -52.85 14.80
C ASN A 95 -75.34 -51.62 15.70
N MET A 96 -76.35 -50.76 15.85
CA MET A 96 -76.30 -49.55 16.67
C MET A 96 -75.09 -48.66 16.34
N ALA A 97 -75.06 -48.13 15.13
CA ALA A 97 -74.00 -47.24 14.66
C ALA A 97 -73.89 -45.97 15.52
N GLN A 98 -72.66 -45.53 15.81
CA GLN A 98 -72.34 -44.38 16.67
C GLN A 98 -71.55 -43.34 15.87
N ALA A 99 -71.55 -42.08 16.31
CA ALA A 99 -70.85 -40.96 15.67
C ALA A 99 -69.38 -41.26 15.31
N ASN A 100 -68.64 -41.89 16.23
CA ASN A 100 -67.22 -42.23 16.11
C ASN A 100 -66.93 -43.33 15.06
N HIS A 101 -67.95 -44.03 14.55
CA HIS A 101 -67.82 -44.99 13.46
C HIS A 101 -67.83 -44.30 12.08
N THR A 102 -68.08 -42.99 12.01
CA THR A 102 -68.03 -42.21 10.76
C THR A 102 -66.64 -42.29 10.11
N GLY A 103 -66.57 -42.56 8.81
CA GLY A 103 -65.30 -42.64 8.10
C GLY A 103 -65.38 -43.34 6.74
N PHE A 104 -64.21 -43.70 6.19
CA PHE A 104 -64.09 -44.43 4.94
C PHE A 104 -64.30 -45.93 5.14
N TYR A 105 -65.25 -46.50 4.40
CA TYR A 105 -65.49 -47.92 4.28
C TYR A 105 -65.13 -48.35 2.88
N SER A 106 -64.05 -49.13 2.75
CA SER A 106 -63.57 -49.60 1.45
C SER A 106 -63.66 -51.11 1.35
N CYS A 107 -64.22 -51.60 0.25
CA CYS A 107 -64.06 -52.98 -0.16
C CYS A 107 -62.91 -53.05 -1.18
N LYS A 108 -61.86 -53.80 -0.85
CA LYS A 108 -60.65 -53.91 -1.65
C LYS A 108 -60.47 -55.35 -2.12
N TYR A 109 -60.24 -55.56 -3.42
CA TYR A 109 -59.81 -56.89 -3.89
C TYR A 109 -58.54 -57.31 -3.13
N LEU A 110 -58.51 -58.56 -2.71
CA LEU A 110 -57.29 -59.19 -2.22
C LEU A 110 -56.39 -59.40 -3.45
N SER A 111 -55.16 -58.90 -3.40
CA SER A 111 -54.23 -58.90 -4.53
C SER A 111 -54.09 -60.31 -5.13
N ILE A 112 -54.35 -60.44 -6.43
CA ILE A 112 -54.02 -61.65 -7.20
C ILE A 112 -52.53 -61.52 -7.61
N PRO A 113 -51.68 -62.55 -7.47
CA PRO A 113 -50.24 -62.43 -7.72
C PRO A 113 -49.82 -62.07 -9.16
N ALA A 114 -50.75 -61.98 -10.11
CA ALA A 114 -50.44 -61.99 -11.54
C ALA A 114 -50.77 -60.68 -12.31
N SER A 115 -51.07 -59.56 -11.65
CA SER A 115 -51.09 -58.26 -12.36
C SER A 115 -50.73 -57.07 -11.47
N GLU A 116 -49.73 -56.29 -11.90
CA GLU A 116 -49.45 -54.93 -11.40
C GLU A 116 -50.48 -53.90 -11.95
N GLU A 117 -51.74 -54.31 -12.10
CA GLU A 117 -52.82 -53.36 -12.40
C GLU A 117 -53.40 -52.83 -11.09
N LYS A 118 -53.66 -51.50 -11.05
CA LYS A 118 -54.21 -50.75 -9.90
C LYS A 118 -55.18 -51.60 -9.08
N LYS A 119 -54.89 -51.80 -7.79
CA LYS A 119 -55.82 -52.41 -6.81
C LYS A 119 -57.18 -51.72 -6.95
N THR A 120 -58.13 -52.39 -7.58
CA THR A 120 -59.46 -51.83 -7.75
C THR A 120 -60.17 -51.95 -6.41
N GLU A 121 -60.41 -50.81 -5.78
CA GLU A 121 -61.19 -50.69 -4.55
C GLU A 121 -62.42 -49.82 -4.81
N SER A 122 -63.49 -50.15 -4.09
CA SER A 122 -64.67 -49.31 -4.02
C SER A 122 -64.80 -48.80 -2.60
N THR A 123 -64.91 -47.49 -2.49
CA THR A 123 -64.86 -46.77 -1.23
C THR A 123 -66.07 -45.88 -1.11
N VAL A 124 -66.76 -45.93 0.03
CA VAL A 124 -67.84 -45.03 0.40
C VAL A 124 -67.50 -44.38 1.74
N TYR A 125 -67.72 -43.07 1.86
CA TYR A 125 -67.64 -42.39 3.14
C TYR A 125 -69.01 -42.42 3.82
N ILE A 126 -69.08 -42.94 5.04
CA ILE A 126 -70.34 -43.10 5.76
C ILE A 126 -70.36 -42.12 6.92
N PHE A 127 -71.32 -41.21 6.88
CA PHE A 127 -71.65 -40.25 7.92
C PHE A 127 -72.72 -40.83 8.85
N ILE A 128 -72.39 -40.94 10.13
CA ILE A 128 -73.35 -41.35 11.17
C ILE A 128 -73.71 -40.10 11.96
N ASN A 129 -74.80 -39.46 11.53
CA ASN A 129 -75.29 -38.20 12.08
C ASN A 129 -75.73 -38.38 13.54
N ASP A 130 -75.12 -37.61 14.42
CA ASP A 130 -75.41 -37.55 15.85
C ASP A 130 -75.50 -36.07 16.26
N THR A 131 -76.71 -35.64 16.61
CA THR A 131 -76.99 -34.24 16.97
C THR A 131 -76.43 -33.83 18.32
N GLY A 132 -76.05 -34.80 19.18
CA GLY A 132 -75.41 -34.54 20.47
C GLY A 132 -73.87 -34.47 20.38
N ARG A 133 -73.29 -34.95 19.28
CA ARG A 133 -71.83 -34.93 19.03
C ARG A 133 -71.55 -34.62 17.56
N PRO A 134 -71.55 -33.33 17.16
CA PRO A 134 -71.37 -32.95 15.75
C PRO A 134 -69.93 -33.16 15.26
N PHE A 135 -68.94 -33.17 16.15
CA PHE A 135 -67.54 -33.47 15.83
C PHE A 135 -67.19 -34.91 16.20
N LEU A 136 -66.37 -35.55 15.37
CA LEU A 136 -65.80 -36.88 15.61
C LEU A 136 -64.80 -36.89 16.76
N GLU A 137 -63.96 -35.86 16.83
CA GLU A 137 -62.93 -35.66 17.84
C GLU A 137 -63.26 -34.38 18.63
N MET A 138 -63.52 -34.54 19.93
CA MET A 138 -63.84 -33.42 20.81
C MET A 138 -62.71 -33.14 21.79
N HIS A 139 -62.02 -32.02 21.59
CA HIS A 139 -60.95 -31.50 22.43
C HIS A 139 -61.40 -30.21 23.14
N SER A 140 -62.38 -30.33 24.03
CA SER A 140 -63.04 -29.16 24.64
C SER A 140 -62.22 -28.51 25.77
N GLU A 141 -61.46 -29.29 26.54
CA GLU A 141 -60.63 -28.80 27.66
C GLU A 141 -59.16 -28.65 27.25
N ILE A 142 -58.55 -29.73 26.76
CA ILE A 142 -57.14 -29.78 26.36
C ILE A 142 -57.08 -29.84 24.84
N PRO A 143 -56.44 -28.86 24.17
CA PRO A 143 -56.31 -28.86 22.73
C PRO A 143 -55.35 -29.97 22.26
N GLU A 144 -55.64 -30.56 21.10
CA GLU A 144 -54.69 -31.48 20.46
C GLU A 144 -53.56 -30.70 19.78
N ILE A 145 -52.32 -31.17 19.91
CA ILE A 145 -51.15 -30.50 19.32
C ILE A 145 -50.99 -30.92 17.87
N ILE A 146 -50.96 -29.93 16.97
CA ILE A 146 -50.67 -30.12 15.55
C ILE A 146 -49.27 -29.57 15.28
N TYR A 147 -48.32 -30.46 14.99
CA TYR A 147 -46.99 -30.04 14.56
C TYR A 147 -47.05 -29.45 13.15
N MET A 148 -46.57 -28.22 12.99
CA MET A 148 -46.55 -27.56 11.69
C MET A 148 -45.15 -27.13 11.28
N THR A 149 -44.93 -27.12 9.96
CA THR A 149 -43.76 -26.50 9.33
C THR A 149 -44.26 -25.35 8.46
N GLU A 150 -43.68 -24.18 8.62
CA GLU A 150 -44.02 -23.01 7.80
C GLU A 150 -43.77 -23.31 6.32
N GLY A 151 -44.69 -22.88 5.46
CA GLY A 151 -44.66 -23.15 4.02
C GLY A 151 -45.31 -24.48 3.60
N ARG A 152 -45.58 -25.40 4.55
CA ARG A 152 -46.21 -26.70 4.26
C ARG A 152 -47.72 -26.67 4.52
N GLU A 153 -48.41 -27.66 3.97
CA GLU A 153 -49.83 -27.89 4.25
C GLU A 153 -50.04 -28.34 5.70
N ILE A 154 -51.06 -27.80 6.36
CA ILE A 154 -51.54 -28.30 7.66
C ILE A 154 -53.01 -28.68 7.56
N VAL A 155 -53.40 -29.73 8.29
CA VAL A 155 -54.79 -30.18 8.38
C VAL A 155 -55.24 -30.05 9.82
N VAL A 156 -56.32 -29.29 10.05
CA VAL A 156 -57.00 -29.18 11.34
C VAL A 156 -58.12 -30.23 11.34
N PRO A 157 -57.99 -31.35 12.07
CA PRO A 157 -58.78 -32.56 11.87
C PRO A 157 -60.18 -32.50 12.52
N CYS A 158 -60.86 -31.35 12.50
CA CYS A 158 -62.21 -31.20 13.06
C CYS A 158 -63.30 -31.74 12.14
N ARG A 159 -63.27 -33.06 11.93
CA ARG A 159 -64.21 -33.82 11.10
C ARG A 159 -65.59 -33.85 11.74
N VAL A 160 -66.63 -33.81 10.91
CA VAL A 160 -68.04 -33.76 11.36
C VAL A 160 -68.80 -35.05 11.07
N THR A 161 -69.84 -35.30 11.85
CA THR A 161 -70.71 -36.48 11.75
C THR A 161 -71.76 -36.41 10.64
N SER A 162 -71.97 -35.23 10.05
CA SER A 162 -72.87 -35.01 8.92
C SER A 162 -72.30 -33.98 7.94
N PRO A 163 -72.43 -34.19 6.62
CA PRO A 163 -71.86 -33.30 5.60
C PRO A 163 -72.55 -31.94 5.54
N ASN A 164 -73.76 -31.82 6.08
CA ASN A 164 -74.55 -30.59 6.09
C ASN A 164 -74.20 -29.66 7.26
N ILE A 165 -73.33 -30.11 8.18
CA ILE A 165 -72.90 -29.30 9.31
C ILE A 165 -71.94 -28.23 8.81
N THR A 166 -72.27 -26.96 9.07
CA THR A 166 -71.40 -25.83 8.79
C THR A 166 -70.47 -25.61 9.97
N VAL A 167 -69.16 -25.56 9.71
CA VAL A 167 -68.13 -25.36 10.73
C VAL A 167 -67.40 -24.05 10.45
N THR A 168 -67.13 -23.30 11.51
CA THR A 168 -66.34 -22.07 11.49
C THR A 168 -64.99 -22.34 12.15
N LEU A 169 -63.89 -22.01 11.47
CA LEU A 169 -62.56 -22.07 12.06
C LEU A 169 -62.19 -20.71 12.65
N LYS A 170 -61.94 -20.65 13.95
CA LYS A 170 -61.45 -19.46 14.65
C LYS A 170 -60.00 -19.63 15.07
N LYS A 171 -59.25 -18.54 15.00
CA LYS A 171 -57.89 -18.40 15.51
C LYS A 171 -57.92 -17.42 16.68
N PHE A 172 -57.49 -17.89 17.84
CA PHE A 172 -57.41 -17.04 19.04
C PHE A 172 -56.48 -15.84 18.78
N PRO A 173 -56.84 -14.60 19.20
CA PRO A 173 -57.99 -14.29 20.08
C PRO A 173 -59.32 -14.02 19.35
N PHE A 174 -59.32 -13.44 18.15
CA PHE A 174 -60.57 -12.94 17.51
C PHE A 174 -60.66 -13.17 16.00
N ASP A 175 -59.73 -13.91 15.40
CA ASP A 175 -59.70 -14.09 13.95
C ASP A 175 -60.60 -15.24 13.52
N THR A 176 -61.35 -15.07 12.42
CA THR A 176 -62.13 -16.14 11.78
C THR A 176 -61.51 -16.46 10.42
N LEU A 177 -61.10 -17.71 10.22
CA LEU A 177 -60.49 -18.20 9.00
C LEU A 177 -61.58 -18.73 8.06
N ILE A 178 -61.87 -17.97 7.00
CA ILE A 178 -62.92 -18.29 6.03
C ILE A 178 -62.34 -19.19 4.93
N PRO A 179 -62.95 -20.36 4.65
CA PRO A 179 -62.52 -21.21 3.54
C PRO A 179 -62.78 -20.54 2.17
N ASP A 180 -61.72 -20.39 1.38
CA ASP A 180 -61.71 -19.75 0.05
C ASP A 180 -61.69 -20.77 -1.11
N GLY A 181 -61.57 -22.07 -0.79
CA GLY A 181 -61.49 -23.14 -1.77
C GLY A 181 -60.13 -23.26 -2.49
N LYS A 182 -59.14 -22.44 -2.12
CA LYS A 182 -57.76 -22.48 -2.67
C LYS A 182 -56.73 -22.66 -1.57
N ARG A 183 -56.58 -21.65 -0.69
CA ARG A 183 -55.64 -21.67 0.42
C ARG A 183 -56.23 -22.40 1.62
N ILE A 184 -57.49 -22.14 1.94
CA ILE A 184 -58.22 -22.76 3.05
C ILE A 184 -59.39 -23.53 2.46
N ILE A 185 -59.33 -24.85 2.56
CA ILE A 185 -60.32 -25.77 2.01
C ILE A 185 -61.03 -26.46 3.17
N TRP A 186 -62.35 -26.35 3.22
CA TRP A 186 -63.18 -27.14 4.13
C TRP A 186 -63.57 -28.46 3.47
N ASP A 187 -63.23 -29.59 4.10
CA ASP A 187 -63.73 -30.91 3.74
C ASP A 187 -64.34 -31.56 4.98
N SER A 188 -65.65 -31.79 4.99
CA SER A 188 -66.36 -32.40 6.13
C SER A 188 -65.80 -33.76 6.56
N ARG A 189 -65.05 -34.45 5.69
CA ARG A 189 -64.40 -35.75 5.94
C ARG A 189 -63.00 -35.64 6.53
N LYS A 190 -62.31 -34.51 6.36
CA LYS A 190 -60.91 -34.29 6.77
C LYS A 190 -60.73 -33.16 7.77
N GLY A 191 -61.57 -32.13 7.72
CA GLY A 191 -61.46 -30.88 8.45
C GLY A 191 -61.01 -29.72 7.56
N PHE A 192 -60.35 -28.72 8.15
CA PHE A 192 -59.78 -27.59 7.39
C PHE A 192 -58.38 -27.93 6.90
N ILE A 193 -58.16 -27.79 5.60
CA ILE A 193 -56.86 -27.94 4.95
C ILE A 193 -56.35 -26.54 4.64
N ILE A 194 -55.20 -26.17 5.21
CA ILE A 194 -54.56 -24.87 4.96
C ILE A 194 -53.28 -25.11 4.17
N ALA A 195 -53.32 -24.78 2.89
CA ALA A 195 -52.16 -24.82 2.01
C ALA A 195 -51.21 -23.66 2.33
N ASN A 196 -49.90 -23.93 2.32
CA ASN A 196 -48.85 -22.94 2.57
C ASN A 196 -49.07 -22.18 3.91
N ALA A 197 -49.10 -22.94 5.01
CA ALA A 197 -49.32 -22.40 6.34
C ALA A 197 -48.17 -21.46 6.76
N THR A 198 -48.50 -20.29 7.28
CA THR A 198 -47.57 -19.22 7.66
C THR A 198 -47.49 -19.10 9.18
N TYR A 199 -46.65 -18.18 9.68
CA TYR A 199 -46.62 -17.85 11.11
C TYR A 199 -47.98 -17.41 11.69
N ARG A 200 -48.93 -16.95 10.86
CA ARG A 200 -50.27 -16.51 11.30
C ARG A 200 -51.12 -17.66 11.82
N GLU A 201 -50.90 -18.85 11.30
CA GLU A 201 -51.63 -20.06 11.70
C GLU A 201 -51.07 -20.67 12.99
N ILE A 202 -49.96 -20.17 13.56
CA ILE A 202 -49.37 -20.67 14.81
C ILE A 202 -50.19 -20.19 16.03
N GLY A 203 -50.64 -21.13 16.85
CA GLY A 203 -51.38 -20.87 18.08
C GLY A 203 -52.67 -21.70 18.21
N LEU A 204 -53.59 -21.22 19.04
CA LEU A 204 -54.85 -21.92 19.30
C LEU A 204 -55.85 -21.70 18.17
N LEU A 205 -56.22 -22.79 17.50
CA LEU A 205 -57.28 -22.90 16.51
C LEU A 205 -58.48 -23.62 17.13
N THR A 206 -59.69 -23.12 16.89
CA THR A 206 -60.92 -23.68 17.42
C THR A 206 -61.91 -23.87 16.28
N CYS A 207 -62.41 -25.09 16.10
CA CYS A 207 -63.54 -25.32 15.19
C CYS A 207 -64.84 -25.22 15.97
N GLU A 208 -65.76 -24.38 15.49
CA GLU A 208 -67.06 -24.11 16.11
C GLU A 208 -68.20 -24.47 15.17
N THR A 209 -69.26 -25.07 15.71
CA THR A 209 -70.49 -25.32 14.97
C THR A 209 -71.71 -25.21 15.88
N THR A 210 -72.86 -24.84 15.32
CA THR A 210 -74.12 -24.73 16.06
C THR A 210 -75.10 -25.75 15.53
N VAL A 211 -75.56 -26.67 16.38
CA VAL A 211 -76.55 -27.69 16.05
C VAL A 211 -77.67 -27.62 17.08
N ASN A 212 -78.93 -27.52 16.62
CA ASN A 212 -80.12 -27.36 17.47
C ASN A 212 -79.99 -26.22 18.50
N GLY A 213 -79.37 -25.09 18.13
CA GLY A 213 -79.16 -23.94 19.01
C GLY A 213 -78.04 -24.08 20.04
N HIS A 214 -77.37 -25.24 20.12
CA HIS A 214 -76.24 -25.47 21.01
C HIS A 214 -74.91 -25.31 20.26
N LEU A 215 -73.99 -24.52 20.83
CA LEU A 215 -72.65 -24.28 20.27
C LEU A 215 -71.69 -25.39 20.74
N TYR A 216 -71.06 -26.07 19.79
CA TYR A 216 -70.02 -27.05 20.03
C TYR A 216 -68.68 -26.54 19.54
N LYS A 217 -67.62 -26.81 20.31
CA LYS A 217 -66.26 -26.40 19.99
C LYS A 217 -65.23 -27.49 20.28
N THR A 218 -64.23 -27.59 19.41
CA THR A 218 -63.06 -28.47 19.56
C THR A 218 -61.79 -27.67 19.29
N ASN A 219 -60.76 -27.84 20.12
CA ASN A 219 -59.57 -26.98 20.14
C ASN A 219 -58.32 -27.73 19.67
N TYR A 220 -57.47 -27.03 18.92
CA TYR A 220 -56.21 -27.53 18.40
C TYR A 220 -55.11 -26.46 18.59
N LEU A 221 -53.92 -26.88 19.02
CA LEU A 221 -52.77 -26.00 19.19
C LEU A 221 -51.74 -26.29 18.10
N THR A 222 -51.62 -25.40 17.14
CA THR A 222 -50.56 -25.51 16.13
C THR A 222 -49.23 -25.08 16.72
N TYR A 223 -48.26 -25.99 16.69
CA TYR A 223 -46.94 -25.80 17.27
C TYR A 223 -45.85 -25.93 16.21
N ARG A 224 -45.09 -24.85 16.01
CA ARG A 224 -43.91 -24.86 15.12
C ARG A 224 -42.69 -25.35 15.89
N GLN A 225 -42.31 -26.60 15.67
CA GLN A 225 -41.08 -27.16 16.22
C GLN A 225 -39.92 -26.88 15.25
N THR A 226 -38.99 -26.00 15.64
CA THR A 226 -37.71 -25.82 14.94
C THR A 226 -36.58 -26.23 15.86
N ASN A 227 -35.62 -26.98 15.30
CA ASN A 227 -34.46 -27.48 16.02
C ASN A 227 -33.13 -26.85 15.53
N ASN A 228 -33.20 -25.84 14.67
CA ASN A 228 -32.04 -25.30 13.98
C ASN A 228 -31.16 -24.44 14.91
N ILE A 229 -29.88 -24.81 15.01
CA ILE A 229 -28.85 -24.02 15.71
C ILE A 229 -28.04 -23.30 14.64
N GLN A 230 -28.15 -21.97 14.60
CA GLN A 230 -27.46 -21.14 13.61
C GLN A 230 -25.96 -21.08 13.92
N ASP A 231 -25.60 -20.68 15.14
CA ASP A 231 -24.21 -20.43 15.54
C ASP A 231 -23.97 -20.72 17.03
N VAL A 232 -22.72 -21.07 17.37
CA VAL A 232 -22.26 -21.25 18.76
C VAL A 232 -20.83 -20.70 18.91
N GLN A 233 -20.62 -19.78 19.85
CA GLN A 233 -19.34 -19.11 20.06
C GLN A 233 -18.97 -19.04 21.55
N ILE A 234 -17.67 -19.09 21.87
CA ILE A 234 -17.14 -18.78 23.20
C ILE A 234 -16.43 -17.43 23.16
N SER A 235 -16.77 -16.56 24.12
CA SER A 235 -16.09 -15.28 24.32
C SER A 235 -15.13 -15.38 25.51
N THR A 236 -13.81 -15.18 25.32
CA THR A 236 -13.07 -14.92 24.07
C THR A 236 -12.64 -16.21 23.33
N PRO A 237 -12.55 -16.21 21.99
CA PRO A 237 -12.16 -17.40 21.21
C PRO A 237 -10.66 -17.72 21.26
N SER A 238 -9.82 -16.78 21.69
CA SER A 238 -8.39 -16.97 21.89
C SER A 238 -8.10 -17.79 23.16
N PRO A 239 -6.91 -18.42 23.26
CA PRO A 239 -6.47 -19.08 24.49
C PRO A 239 -6.52 -18.13 25.68
N VAL A 240 -7.33 -18.46 26.67
CA VAL A 240 -7.50 -17.66 27.88
C VAL A 240 -6.29 -17.88 28.79
N LYS A 241 -5.64 -16.80 29.19
CA LYS A 241 -4.50 -16.83 30.11
C LYS A 241 -4.89 -16.21 31.43
N LEU A 242 -4.55 -16.86 32.55
CA LEU A 242 -4.86 -16.42 33.90
C LEU A 242 -3.69 -16.68 34.85
N LEU A 243 -3.64 -15.94 35.96
CA LEU A 243 -2.76 -16.24 37.07
C LEU A 243 -3.45 -17.19 38.06
N GLN A 244 -2.69 -18.03 38.74
CA GLN A 244 -3.19 -18.89 39.81
C GLN A 244 -3.96 -18.04 40.85
N GLY A 245 -5.08 -18.57 41.34
CA GLY A 245 -5.94 -17.89 42.31
C GLY A 245 -6.94 -16.87 41.73
N HIS A 246 -6.87 -16.54 40.44
CA HIS A 246 -7.88 -15.69 39.79
C HIS A 246 -9.17 -16.48 39.47
N THR A 247 -10.24 -15.77 39.10
CA THR A 247 -11.50 -16.39 38.68
C THR A 247 -11.53 -16.52 37.15
N LEU A 248 -11.72 -17.74 36.65
CA LEU A 248 -11.99 -18.01 35.23
C LEU A 248 -13.48 -17.82 34.96
N THR A 249 -13.82 -17.04 33.93
CA THR A 249 -15.19 -16.91 33.41
C THR A 249 -15.17 -17.16 31.91
N LEU A 250 -15.94 -18.16 31.45
CA LEU A 250 -16.12 -18.47 30.03
C LEU A 250 -17.59 -18.32 29.66
N ASN A 251 -17.86 -17.53 28.63
CA ASN A 251 -19.22 -17.30 28.13
C ASN A 251 -19.42 -18.03 26.80
N CYS A 252 -20.30 -19.02 26.77
CA CYS A 252 -20.76 -19.65 25.55
C CYS A 252 -22.11 -19.06 25.15
N THR A 253 -22.21 -18.66 23.89
CA THR A 253 -23.42 -18.07 23.29
C THR A 253 -23.88 -18.95 22.15
N ALA A 254 -25.17 -19.31 22.14
CA ALA A 254 -25.81 -20.05 21.06
C ALA A 254 -26.96 -19.23 20.45
N THR A 255 -26.97 -19.12 19.13
CA THR A 255 -28.01 -18.40 18.38
C THR A 255 -28.87 -19.40 17.62
N THR A 256 -30.18 -19.31 17.76
CA THR A 256 -31.14 -20.23 17.12
C THR A 256 -32.31 -19.50 16.49
N ASP A 257 -33.06 -20.20 15.65
CA ASP A 257 -34.34 -19.72 15.13
C ASP A 257 -35.36 -19.49 16.26
N LEU A 258 -36.39 -18.70 15.98
CA LEU A 258 -37.52 -18.49 16.89
C LEU A 258 -38.24 -19.81 17.19
N ASN A 259 -38.55 -20.04 18.48
CA ASN A 259 -39.21 -21.24 19.02
C ASN A 259 -38.33 -22.49 19.09
N THR A 260 -37.02 -22.35 18.89
CA THR A 260 -36.04 -23.40 19.24
C THR A 260 -35.75 -23.37 20.75
N ARG A 261 -35.43 -24.55 21.31
CA ARG A 261 -34.93 -24.72 22.68
C ARG A 261 -33.60 -25.47 22.60
N VAL A 262 -32.63 -25.05 23.40
CA VAL A 262 -31.30 -25.66 23.42
C VAL A 262 -30.97 -26.19 24.81
N GLN A 263 -30.22 -27.27 24.85
CA GLN A 263 -29.52 -27.78 26.02
C GLN A 263 -28.03 -27.47 25.84
N MET A 264 -27.48 -26.63 26.72
CA MET A 264 -26.06 -26.28 26.72
C MET A 264 -25.35 -27.07 27.83
N THR A 265 -24.17 -27.61 27.55
CA THR A 265 -23.34 -28.35 28.54
C THR A 265 -21.87 -28.03 28.31
N TRP A 266 -21.03 -28.26 29.32
CA TRP A 266 -19.60 -27.96 29.26
C TRP A 266 -18.78 -29.21 29.58
N SER A 267 -17.76 -29.48 28.77
CA SER A 267 -16.70 -30.42 29.09
C SER A 267 -15.43 -29.66 29.46
N TYR A 268 -14.85 -29.96 30.62
CA TYR A 268 -13.69 -29.25 31.16
C TYR A 268 -12.86 -30.09 32.15
N PRO A 269 -11.58 -29.74 32.39
CA PRO A 269 -10.75 -30.41 33.39
C PRO A 269 -11.36 -30.31 34.80
N GLY A 270 -11.63 -31.45 35.43
CA GLY A 270 -12.22 -31.48 36.77
C GLY A 270 -13.77 -31.45 36.81
N GLU A 271 -14.44 -31.70 35.68
CA GLU A 271 -15.90 -31.83 35.59
C GLU A 271 -16.48 -32.85 36.59
N THR A 272 -15.83 -33.99 36.78
CA THR A 272 -16.25 -35.04 37.74
C THR A 272 -16.32 -34.54 39.18
N LYS A 273 -15.54 -33.51 39.53
CA LYS A 273 -15.51 -32.89 40.86
C LYS A 273 -16.42 -31.66 40.96
N LYS A 274 -17.21 -31.35 39.91
CA LYS A 274 -18.11 -30.18 39.81
C LYS A 274 -17.44 -28.88 40.23
N ARG A 275 -16.20 -28.69 39.79
CA ARG A 275 -15.39 -27.54 40.23
C ARG A 275 -15.90 -26.19 39.69
N ALA A 276 -16.62 -26.21 38.57
CA ALA A 276 -17.16 -25.00 37.97
C ALA A 276 -18.63 -24.78 38.34
N SER A 277 -19.00 -23.52 38.56
CA SER A 277 -20.38 -23.07 38.60
C SER A 277 -20.86 -22.74 37.19
N ILE A 278 -21.96 -23.33 36.75
CA ILE A 278 -22.53 -23.09 35.41
C ILE A 278 -23.88 -22.42 35.57
N ARG A 279 -24.04 -21.24 34.96
CA ARG A 279 -25.31 -20.52 34.92
C ARG A 279 -25.78 -20.39 33.48
N GLN A 280 -27.05 -20.71 33.24
CA GLN A 280 -27.67 -20.60 31.93
C GLN A 280 -28.73 -19.52 31.96
N ARG A 281 -28.77 -18.71 30.90
CA ARG A 281 -29.74 -17.63 30.75
C ARG A 281 -30.27 -17.61 29.33
N ILE A 282 -31.58 -17.47 29.19
CA ILE A 282 -32.19 -17.12 27.91
C ILE A 282 -31.97 -15.62 27.71
N GLY A 283 -31.26 -15.30 26.63
CA GLY A 283 -30.86 -13.96 26.26
C GLY A 283 -31.96 -13.17 25.57
N GLN A 284 -31.52 -12.20 24.78
CA GLN A 284 -32.37 -11.26 24.07
C GLN A 284 -33.11 -11.97 22.92
N ARG A 285 -34.42 -11.72 22.82
CA ARG A 285 -35.23 -12.14 21.68
C ARG A 285 -35.16 -11.04 20.63
N THR A 286 -34.58 -11.33 19.47
CA THR A 286 -34.66 -10.43 18.32
C THR A 286 -35.91 -10.77 17.51
N SER A 287 -36.21 -9.98 16.47
CA SER A 287 -37.33 -10.26 15.56
C SER A 287 -37.19 -11.59 14.81
N ILE A 288 -36.00 -12.19 14.76
CA ILE A 288 -35.69 -13.35 13.89
C ILE A 288 -35.01 -14.50 14.65
N ALA A 289 -34.37 -14.27 15.79
CA ALA A 289 -33.59 -15.28 16.52
C ALA A 289 -33.76 -15.23 18.05
N ILE A 290 -33.42 -16.34 18.71
CA ILE A 290 -33.28 -16.44 20.18
C ILE A 290 -31.82 -16.72 20.50
N VAL A 291 -31.27 -15.96 21.44
CA VAL A 291 -29.90 -16.15 21.92
C VAL A 291 -29.93 -16.81 23.29
N PHE A 292 -29.08 -17.81 23.51
CA PHE A 292 -28.89 -18.50 24.78
C PHE A 292 -27.45 -18.30 25.27
N TYR A 293 -27.30 -18.06 26.58
CA TYR A 293 -26.01 -17.90 27.22
C TYR A 293 -25.77 -19.01 28.24
N SER A 294 -24.54 -19.52 28.27
CA SER A 294 -24.04 -20.44 29.29
C SER A 294 -22.72 -19.92 29.82
N VAL A 295 -22.69 -19.53 31.10
CA VAL A 295 -21.53 -18.93 31.77
C VAL A 295 -20.93 -19.96 32.71
N LEU A 296 -19.68 -20.34 32.46
CA LEU A 296 -18.89 -21.22 33.31
C LEU A 296 -17.94 -20.38 34.16
N VAL A 297 -17.98 -20.54 35.48
CA VAL A 297 -17.14 -19.82 36.44
C VAL A 297 -16.37 -20.81 37.31
N ILE A 298 -15.04 -20.67 37.37
CA ILE A 298 -14.18 -21.36 38.34
C ILE A 298 -13.50 -20.31 39.21
N ASP A 299 -13.87 -20.26 40.48
CA ASP A 299 -13.19 -19.41 41.46
C ASP A 299 -11.85 -20.00 41.87
N LYS A 300 -10.85 -19.13 42.09
CA LYS A 300 -9.49 -19.48 42.52
C LYS A 300 -8.89 -20.62 41.71
N VAL A 301 -8.61 -20.36 40.43
CA VAL A 301 -8.04 -21.34 39.50
C VAL A 301 -6.68 -21.87 39.97
N GLN A 302 -6.38 -23.11 39.60
CA GLN A 302 -5.17 -23.85 39.96
C GLN A 302 -4.60 -24.55 38.72
N ASN A 303 -3.34 -24.98 38.73
CA ASN A 303 -2.71 -25.63 37.57
C ASN A 303 -3.46 -26.86 37.05
N LYS A 304 -4.24 -27.54 37.90
CA LYS A 304 -5.11 -28.66 37.50
C LYS A 304 -6.33 -28.27 36.65
N ASP A 305 -6.70 -26.99 36.58
CA ASP A 305 -7.77 -26.48 35.71
C ASP A 305 -7.30 -26.16 34.29
N LYS A 306 -5.99 -26.19 34.06
CA LYS A 306 -5.40 -25.97 32.75
C LYS A 306 -5.87 -27.06 31.80
N GLY A 307 -6.32 -26.67 30.61
CA GLY A 307 -6.75 -27.63 29.59
C GLY A 307 -7.75 -27.05 28.60
N LEU A 308 -8.47 -27.94 27.94
CA LEU A 308 -9.46 -27.62 26.91
C LEU A 308 -10.87 -27.56 27.52
N TYR A 309 -11.59 -26.48 27.21
CA TYR A 309 -12.97 -26.25 27.65
C TYR A 309 -13.86 -26.26 26.43
N THR A 310 -14.85 -27.15 26.39
CA THR A 310 -15.75 -27.33 25.25
C THR A 310 -17.19 -27.06 25.66
N CYS A 311 -17.85 -26.15 24.95
CA CYS A 311 -19.29 -25.92 25.09
C CYS A 311 -20.02 -26.77 24.05
N HIS A 312 -20.93 -27.63 24.51
CA HIS A 312 -21.78 -28.46 23.67
C HIS A 312 -23.22 -27.94 23.70
N VAL A 313 -23.82 -27.76 22.53
CA VAL A 313 -25.17 -27.21 22.36
C VAL A 313 -26.00 -28.20 21.54
N LYS A 314 -27.09 -28.69 22.12
CA LYS A 314 -27.98 -29.67 21.51
C LYS A 314 -29.41 -29.14 21.44
N SER A 315 -30.08 -29.35 20.30
CA SER A 315 -31.49 -29.03 20.08
C SER A 315 -32.13 -30.14 19.27
N GLY A 316 -32.75 -31.11 19.94
CA GLY A 316 -33.27 -32.32 19.27
C GLY A 316 -32.17 -33.09 18.53
N PRO A 317 -32.26 -33.26 17.19
CA PRO A 317 -31.21 -33.89 16.38
C PRO A 317 -30.02 -32.97 16.07
N SER A 318 -30.18 -31.64 16.20
CA SER A 318 -29.11 -30.69 15.89
C SER A 318 -28.12 -30.58 17.03
N PHE A 319 -26.83 -30.60 16.71
CA PHE A 319 -25.74 -30.54 17.66
C PHE A 319 -24.62 -29.65 17.12
N ARG A 320 -24.10 -28.75 17.95
CA ARG A 320 -22.90 -27.95 17.67
C ARG A 320 -22.03 -27.88 18.92
N SER A 321 -20.71 -27.77 18.73
CA SER A 321 -19.78 -27.59 19.82
C SER A 321 -18.63 -26.68 19.44
N VAL A 322 -18.15 -25.90 20.40
CA VAL A 322 -17.01 -24.99 20.26
C VAL A 322 -16.10 -25.13 21.47
N ASN A 323 -14.80 -24.94 21.31
CA ASN A 323 -13.83 -25.10 22.38
C ASN A 323 -12.86 -23.91 22.49
N THR A 324 -12.25 -23.77 23.67
CA THR A 324 -11.14 -22.85 23.92
C THR A 324 -10.15 -23.46 24.91
N SER A 325 -8.89 -23.05 24.85
CA SER A 325 -7.84 -23.51 25.78
C SER A 325 -7.63 -22.50 26.89
N VAL A 326 -7.44 -23.00 28.11
CA VAL A 326 -7.13 -22.19 29.28
C VAL A 326 -5.72 -22.51 29.78
N HIS A 327 -4.88 -21.49 29.83
CA HIS A 327 -3.53 -21.53 30.38
C HIS A 327 -3.48 -20.78 31.71
N ILE A 328 -2.81 -21.39 32.68
CA ILE A 328 -2.66 -20.84 34.03
C ILE A 328 -1.16 -20.71 34.29
N TYR A 329 -0.76 -19.53 34.75
CA TYR A 329 0.60 -19.23 35.18
C TYR A 329 0.63 -19.06 36.70
N ASP A 330 1.69 -19.54 37.35
CA ASP A 330 1.83 -19.46 38.80
C ASP A 330 1.97 -18.01 39.28
N LYS A 331 2.71 -17.19 38.51
CA LYS A 331 2.99 -15.78 38.83
C LYS A 331 3.11 -14.93 37.57
N ALA A 332 2.98 -13.61 37.73
CA ALA A 332 3.26 -12.66 36.66
C ALA A 332 4.73 -12.72 36.26
N PHE A 333 5.02 -12.53 34.97
CA PHE A 333 6.37 -12.58 34.44
C PHE A 333 6.55 -11.61 33.27
N ILE A 334 7.80 -11.17 33.10
CA ILE A 334 8.26 -10.40 31.95
C ILE A 334 9.61 -10.98 31.52
N THR A 335 9.70 -11.45 30.28
CA THR A 335 10.93 -11.83 29.61
C THR A 335 11.09 -10.91 28.40
N ALA A 336 12.24 -10.28 28.28
CA ALA A 336 12.57 -9.36 27.18
C ALA A 336 13.92 -9.75 26.60
N GLU A 337 13.97 -9.88 25.28
CA GLU A 337 15.16 -10.23 24.51
C GLU A 337 15.30 -9.29 23.31
N HIS A 338 16.54 -9.06 22.87
CA HIS A 338 16.78 -8.31 21.64
C HIS A 338 16.17 -9.07 20.46
N GLN A 339 15.51 -8.34 19.56
CA GLN A 339 14.98 -8.97 18.35
C GLN A 339 16.11 -9.48 17.47
N ASP A 340 17.15 -8.65 17.32
CA ASP A 340 18.35 -8.92 16.54
C ASP A 340 19.58 -8.81 17.45
N GLN A 341 20.28 -7.67 17.42
CA GLN A 341 21.48 -7.41 18.22
C GLN A 341 21.25 -6.29 19.24
N HIS A 342 22.11 -6.24 20.26
CA HIS A 342 22.12 -5.15 21.24
C HIS A 342 22.61 -3.82 20.63
N VAL A 343 23.41 -3.87 19.57
CA VAL A 343 23.89 -2.71 18.83
C VAL A 343 23.27 -2.75 17.45
N LEU A 344 22.55 -1.70 17.10
CA LEU A 344 21.88 -1.55 15.81
C LEU A 344 22.54 -0.41 15.03
N GLU A 345 22.64 -0.59 13.72
CA GLU A 345 23.31 0.34 12.83
C GLU A 345 22.36 0.73 11.69
N THR A 346 22.28 2.03 11.42
CA THR A 346 21.45 2.59 10.36
C THR A 346 22.11 3.80 9.72
N THR A 347 21.50 4.37 8.68
CA THR A 347 22.00 5.57 7.98
C THR A 347 21.02 6.74 8.14
N ALA A 348 21.56 7.94 8.28
CA ALA A 348 20.77 9.16 8.32
C ALA A 348 19.96 9.33 7.02
N GLY A 349 18.70 9.72 7.14
CA GLY A 349 17.71 9.79 6.07
C GLY A 349 16.89 8.51 5.86
N THR A 350 17.15 7.45 6.62
CA THR A 350 16.32 6.22 6.55
C THR A 350 14.91 6.51 7.07
N PRO A 351 13.86 6.24 6.27
CA PRO A 351 12.49 6.46 6.70
C PRO A 351 11.96 5.26 7.52
N LEU A 352 11.09 5.55 8.50
CA LEU A 352 10.31 4.59 9.29
C LEU A 352 11.16 3.48 9.93
N TYR A 353 12.31 3.84 10.48
CA TYR A 353 13.21 2.90 11.14
C TYR A 353 12.59 2.34 12.43
N ARG A 354 12.59 1.03 12.60
CA ARG A 354 11.88 0.34 13.68
C ARG A 354 12.85 -0.36 14.63
N LEU A 355 12.91 0.12 15.86
CA LEU A 355 13.53 -0.55 17.01
C LEU A 355 12.49 -1.49 17.65
N SER A 356 12.81 -2.76 17.84
CA SER A 356 11.85 -3.74 18.37
C SER A 356 12.46 -4.67 19.40
N VAL A 357 11.66 -5.02 20.41
CA VAL A 357 12.03 -5.94 21.48
C VAL A 357 11.11 -7.15 21.46
N LYS A 358 11.68 -8.35 21.58
CA LYS A 358 10.89 -9.58 21.76
C LYS A 358 10.48 -9.68 23.23
N VAL A 359 9.19 -9.45 23.50
CA VAL A 359 8.63 -9.48 24.86
C VAL A 359 7.67 -10.66 25.02
N LYS A 360 7.94 -11.51 26.02
CA LYS A 360 7.00 -12.52 26.52
C LYS A 360 6.61 -12.12 27.93
N ALA A 361 5.36 -11.71 28.10
CA ALA A 361 4.85 -11.27 29.40
C ALA A 361 3.39 -11.66 29.60
N PHE A 362 3.02 -11.85 30.86
CA PHE A 362 1.63 -12.00 31.26
C PHE A 362 1.45 -11.54 32.72
N PRO A 363 0.46 -10.67 33.03
CA PRO A 363 -0.41 -9.91 32.12
C PRO A 363 0.34 -8.96 31.17
N SER A 364 -0.38 -8.28 30.27
CA SER A 364 0.23 -7.33 29.34
C SER A 364 0.92 -6.20 30.11
N PRO A 365 2.23 -5.96 29.93
CA PRO A 365 2.94 -4.91 30.63
C PRO A 365 2.67 -3.54 29.98
N GLU A 366 2.84 -2.49 30.78
CA GLU A 366 3.00 -1.13 30.28
C GLU A 366 4.42 -0.96 29.72
N VAL A 367 4.55 -0.22 28.62
CA VAL A 367 5.80 -0.03 27.88
C VAL A 367 6.16 1.45 27.89
N LEU A 368 7.39 1.76 28.33
CA LEU A 368 7.96 3.10 28.27
C LEU A 368 9.31 3.03 27.56
N TRP A 369 9.50 3.88 26.55
CA TRP A 369 10.78 4.00 25.84
C TRP A 369 11.54 5.22 26.32
N LEU A 370 12.81 5.02 26.65
CA LEU A 370 13.76 6.06 27.02
C LEU A 370 14.85 6.16 25.96
N LYS A 371 15.31 7.37 25.65
CA LYS A 371 16.55 7.64 24.91
C LYS A 371 17.50 8.39 25.83
N ASP A 372 18.69 7.84 26.05
CA ASP A 372 19.73 8.43 26.90
C ASP A 372 19.21 8.76 28.32
N GLY A 373 18.29 7.92 28.85
CA GLY A 373 17.69 8.06 30.18
C GLY A 373 16.38 8.87 30.24
N PHE A 374 15.97 9.55 29.16
CA PHE A 374 14.76 10.40 29.15
C PHE A 374 13.63 9.84 28.28
N PRO A 375 12.34 10.07 28.63
CA PRO A 375 11.20 9.62 27.82
C PRO A 375 11.23 10.15 26.38
N VAL A 376 11.15 9.24 25.40
CA VAL A 376 11.25 9.63 23.97
C VAL A 376 10.03 10.41 23.48
N THR A 377 8.84 10.10 24.01
CA THR A 377 7.57 10.71 23.60
C THR A 377 7.46 12.18 23.99
N GLU A 378 8.19 12.62 25.02
CA GLU A 378 8.24 14.02 25.45
C GLU A 378 9.27 14.83 24.64
N LYS A 379 10.26 14.15 24.06
CA LYS A 379 11.39 14.79 23.36
C LYS A 379 11.05 15.18 21.93
N SER A 380 10.25 14.39 21.22
CA SER A 380 9.93 14.69 19.81
C SER A 380 8.73 13.91 19.23
N PRO A 381 7.84 14.53 18.44
CA PRO A 381 6.66 13.88 17.84
C PRO A 381 6.98 12.91 16.68
N ARG A 382 8.25 12.87 16.26
CA ARG A 382 8.80 11.97 15.23
C ARG A 382 9.01 10.54 15.74
N TYR A 383 8.99 10.34 17.06
CA TYR A 383 9.03 9.03 17.69
C TYR A 383 7.61 8.49 17.90
N LEU A 384 7.35 7.28 17.41
CA LEU A 384 6.05 6.62 17.53
C LEU A 384 6.22 5.27 18.23
N VAL A 385 5.53 5.08 19.35
CA VAL A 385 5.51 3.80 20.06
C VAL A 385 4.32 2.99 19.58
N HIS A 386 4.57 1.77 19.12
CA HIS A 386 3.53 0.85 18.69
C HIS A 386 3.81 -0.57 19.21
N GLY A 387 3.05 -1.01 20.20
CA GLY A 387 3.30 -2.27 20.89
C GLY A 387 4.67 -2.25 21.60
N TYR A 388 5.51 -3.24 21.33
CA TYR A 388 6.88 -3.34 21.86
C TYR A 388 7.94 -2.78 20.90
N SER A 389 7.53 -1.91 19.97
CA SER A 389 8.42 -1.26 19.00
C SER A 389 8.40 0.25 19.16
N LEU A 390 9.55 0.87 18.91
CA LEU A 390 9.72 2.30 18.72
C LEU A 390 10.05 2.57 17.25
N ILE A 391 9.30 3.46 16.61
CA ILE A 391 9.46 3.83 15.21
C ILE A 391 9.98 5.26 15.14
N ILE A 392 11.07 5.47 14.40
CA ILE A 392 11.67 6.77 14.09
C ILE A 392 11.29 7.12 12.66
N LYS A 393 10.55 8.21 12.44
CA LYS A 393 10.04 8.57 11.11
C LYS A 393 11.13 8.86 10.09
N ASP A 394 12.09 9.73 10.43
CA ASP A 394 13.16 10.15 9.52
C ASP A 394 14.47 10.19 10.29
N VAL A 395 15.28 9.14 10.19
CA VAL A 395 16.48 9.00 11.04
C VAL A 395 17.47 10.15 10.79
N ALA A 396 17.95 10.77 11.87
CA ALA A 396 18.91 11.85 11.85
C ALA A 396 20.10 11.55 12.78
N GLU A 397 21.19 12.31 12.66
CA GLU A 397 22.44 12.03 13.41
C GLU A 397 22.23 12.11 14.93
N GLU A 398 21.32 12.98 15.39
CA GLU A 398 20.94 13.17 16.78
C GLU A 398 20.13 12.01 17.39
N ASP A 399 19.63 11.10 16.55
CA ASP A 399 18.93 9.89 17.00
C ASP A 399 19.91 8.82 17.52
N ALA A 400 21.22 8.95 17.27
CA ALA A 400 22.19 8.05 17.86
C ALA A 400 22.14 8.10 19.40
N GLY A 401 22.30 6.96 20.05
CA GLY A 401 22.26 6.86 21.51
C GLY A 401 21.69 5.54 22.02
N ASP A 402 21.48 5.47 23.34
CA ASP A 402 21.03 4.27 24.02
C ASP A 402 19.52 4.31 24.26
N TYR A 403 18.81 3.40 23.61
CA TYR A 403 17.36 3.26 23.74
C TYR A 403 17.04 2.19 24.77
N THR A 404 16.48 2.59 25.91
CA THR A 404 16.08 1.68 26.98
C THR A 404 14.57 1.50 26.99
N THR A 405 14.10 0.26 26.82
CA THR A 405 12.69 -0.09 26.99
C THR A 405 12.46 -0.53 28.43
N LEU A 406 11.56 0.15 29.13
CA LEU A 406 11.06 -0.23 30.44
C LEU A 406 9.70 -0.92 30.30
N LEU A 407 9.59 -2.12 30.86
CA LEU A 407 8.39 -2.95 30.87
C LEU A 407 7.93 -3.13 32.31
N ALA A 408 6.68 -2.80 32.62
CA ALA A 408 6.17 -2.86 33.99
C ALA A 408 4.77 -3.49 34.06
N ILE A 409 4.58 -4.43 34.99
CA ILE A 409 3.27 -4.95 35.40
C ILE A 409 2.99 -4.44 36.82
N LYS A 410 2.38 -3.24 36.93
CA LYS A 410 2.17 -2.50 38.18
C LYS A 410 1.48 -3.33 39.27
N GLN A 411 0.48 -4.15 38.91
CA GLN A 411 -0.30 -4.94 39.86
C GLN A 411 0.54 -5.98 40.61
N SER A 412 1.64 -6.44 40.02
CA SER A 412 2.51 -7.49 40.58
C SER A 412 3.92 -6.99 40.92
N SER A 413 4.18 -5.68 40.78
CA SER A 413 5.50 -5.06 40.98
C SER A 413 6.64 -5.75 40.20
N VAL A 414 6.33 -6.34 39.04
CA VAL A 414 7.34 -6.95 38.15
C VAL A 414 7.77 -5.92 37.11
N PHE A 415 9.06 -5.65 37.03
CA PHE A 415 9.66 -4.74 36.07
C PHE A 415 10.84 -5.41 35.35
N LYS A 416 11.05 -5.04 34.09
CA LYS A 416 12.21 -5.46 33.29
C LYS A 416 12.64 -4.31 32.39
N ASN A 417 13.94 -4.13 32.24
CA ASN A 417 14.52 -3.19 31.30
C ASN A 417 15.43 -3.91 30.31
N ILE A 418 15.56 -3.32 29.13
CA ILE A 418 16.49 -3.76 28.09
C ILE A 418 16.95 -2.54 27.31
N THR A 419 18.25 -2.42 27.09
CA THR A 419 18.89 -1.27 26.44
C THR A 419 19.45 -1.70 25.11
N THR A 420 19.19 -0.94 24.05
CA THR A 420 19.70 -1.19 22.70
C THR A 420 20.36 0.08 22.19
N THR A 421 21.63 -0.02 21.79
CA THR A 421 22.41 1.12 21.28
C THR A 421 22.13 1.30 19.79
N LEU A 422 21.75 2.51 19.37
CA LEU A 422 21.59 2.86 17.96
C LEU A 422 22.76 3.71 17.49
N ILE A 423 23.46 3.23 16.46
CA ILE A 423 24.51 3.96 15.74
C ILE A 423 23.91 4.49 14.43
N VAL A 424 23.97 5.80 14.23
CA VAL A 424 23.52 6.46 13.00
C VAL A 424 24.73 6.89 12.19
N ASN A 425 24.90 6.28 11.02
CA ASN A 425 25.93 6.66 10.08
C ASN A 425 25.47 7.81 9.18
N VAL A 426 26.39 8.71 8.88
CA VAL A 426 26.16 9.90 8.06
C VAL A 426 27.05 9.80 6.81
N LYS A 427 26.44 9.85 5.63
CA LYS A 427 27.17 9.88 4.35
C LYS A 427 28.11 11.10 4.29
N PRO A 428 29.29 11.00 3.65
CA PRO A 428 30.23 12.11 3.60
C PRO A 428 29.66 13.34 2.88
N GLN A 429 29.96 14.54 3.39
CA GLN A 429 29.55 15.81 2.78
C GLN A 429 30.72 16.80 2.75
N ILE A 430 31.03 17.35 1.57
CA ILE A 430 32.10 18.35 1.36
C ILE A 430 31.51 19.75 1.49
N TYR A 431 32.03 20.55 2.42
CA TYR A 431 31.48 21.85 2.79
C TYR A 431 31.75 22.95 1.77
N GLU A 432 32.94 22.97 1.18
CA GLU A 432 33.28 24.02 0.22
C GLU A 432 32.34 23.97 -1.00
N LYS A 433 31.73 22.80 -1.31
CA LYS A 433 30.79 22.66 -2.43
C LYS A 433 29.56 23.55 -2.24
N ALA A 434 29.16 23.82 -1.00
CA ALA A 434 28.07 24.73 -0.67
C ALA A 434 28.45 26.23 -0.78
N VAL A 435 29.75 26.54 -0.76
CA VAL A 435 30.29 27.92 -0.78
C VAL A 435 30.67 28.37 -2.20
N SER A 436 30.65 27.47 -3.19
CA SER A 436 31.04 27.74 -4.58
C SER A 436 30.02 28.64 -5.30
N SER A 437 30.02 29.94 -4.98
CA SER A 437 29.14 30.96 -5.53
C SER A 437 29.82 31.86 -6.59
N PHE A 438 31.05 31.55 -7.02
CA PHE A 438 31.76 32.34 -8.03
C PHE A 438 31.60 31.73 -9.43
N PRO A 439 31.20 32.52 -10.43
CA PRO A 439 30.93 32.03 -11.79
C PRO A 439 32.18 31.76 -12.63
N ASP A 440 33.34 32.34 -12.28
CA ASP A 440 34.60 32.19 -13.01
C ASP A 440 35.58 31.21 -12.32
N PRO A 441 36.28 30.34 -13.09
CA PRO A 441 37.31 29.49 -12.53
C PRO A 441 38.54 30.32 -12.11
N THR A 442 39.12 29.97 -10.97
CA THR A 442 40.34 30.61 -10.47
C THR A 442 41.53 30.31 -11.39
N LEU A 443 42.29 31.36 -11.75
CA LEU A 443 43.55 31.24 -12.50
C LEU A 443 44.74 31.22 -11.53
N TYR A 444 45.72 30.37 -11.83
CA TYR A 444 46.92 30.18 -11.03
C TYR A 444 48.15 30.61 -11.83
N LEU A 445 49.03 31.41 -11.24
CA LEU A 445 50.23 31.91 -11.95
C LEU A 445 51.19 30.76 -12.25
N LEU A 446 51.82 30.76 -13.43
CA LEU A 446 52.85 29.78 -13.81
C LEU A 446 54.01 29.81 -12.81
N GLY A 447 54.46 28.63 -12.38
CA GLY A 447 55.61 28.50 -11.47
C GLY A 447 55.33 28.83 -10.00
N SER A 448 54.06 29.03 -9.63
CA SER A 448 53.69 29.48 -8.28
C SER A 448 53.25 28.34 -7.37
N ARG A 449 53.47 28.53 -6.06
CA ARG A 449 53.02 27.59 -5.04
C ARG A 449 51.54 27.79 -4.74
N GLN A 450 50.74 26.72 -4.79
CA GLN A 450 49.29 26.76 -4.61
C GLN A 450 48.81 25.80 -3.52
N THR A 451 47.70 26.13 -2.88
CA THR A 451 47.12 25.32 -1.79
C THR A 451 45.62 25.12 -2.01
N LEU A 452 45.21 23.86 -2.09
CA LEU A 452 43.83 23.44 -2.29
C LEU A 452 43.32 22.71 -1.04
N THR A 453 42.09 22.98 -0.64
CA THR A 453 41.50 22.40 0.58
C THR A 453 40.19 21.68 0.30
N CYS A 454 39.93 20.63 1.07
CA CYS A 454 38.69 19.87 1.03
C CYS A 454 38.29 19.46 2.45
N THR A 455 37.20 20.03 2.95
CA THR A 455 36.69 19.82 4.31
C THR A 455 35.43 18.97 4.26
N VAL A 456 35.49 17.80 4.89
CA VAL A 456 34.43 16.80 4.85
C VAL A 456 33.99 16.39 6.25
N TYR A 457 32.70 16.09 6.40
CA TYR A 457 32.13 15.44 7.58
C TYR A 457 31.35 14.19 7.18
N GLY A 458 31.38 13.16 8.03
CA GLY A 458 30.61 11.94 7.90
C GLY A 458 30.82 11.03 9.10
N ILE A 459 29.91 10.09 9.30
CA ILE A 459 30.00 9.05 10.35
C ILE A 459 29.87 7.68 9.65
N PRO A 460 30.86 6.78 9.75
CA PRO A 460 32.17 6.97 10.38
C PRO A 460 33.00 8.03 9.65
N GLN A 461 34.07 8.47 10.31
CA GLN A 461 34.95 9.51 9.81
C GLN A 461 35.46 9.17 8.39
N PRO A 462 35.23 10.04 7.39
CA PRO A 462 35.58 9.74 6.02
C PRO A 462 37.07 9.98 5.74
N THR A 463 37.60 9.18 4.82
CA THR A 463 38.95 9.34 4.26
C THR A 463 38.86 10.17 2.99
N VAL A 464 39.80 11.10 2.79
CA VAL A 464 39.88 11.91 1.56
C VAL A 464 41.00 11.36 0.67
N THR A 465 40.76 11.29 -0.63
CA THR A 465 41.76 10.97 -1.65
C THR A 465 41.73 12.05 -2.73
N TRP A 466 42.91 12.44 -3.17
CA TRP A 466 43.05 13.44 -4.22
C TRP A 466 43.33 12.75 -5.55
N PHE A 467 42.73 13.29 -6.60
CA PHE A 467 42.92 12.82 -7.96
C PHE A 467 43.31 13.98 -8.86
N TRP A 468 44.02 13.66 -9.93
CA TRP A 468 44.40 14.57 -10.99
C TRP A 468 43.88 14.05 -12.33
N ARG A 469 43.38 14.98 -13.14
CA ARG A 469 43.14 14.74 -14.56
C ARG A 469 43.68 15.92 -15.39
N PRO A 470 44.51 15.68 -16.42
CA PRO A 470 44.99 16.75 -17.26
C PRO A 470 43.85 17.30 -18.12
N CYS A 471 43.99 18.55 -18.58
CA CYS A 471 43.03 19.15 -19.50
C CYS A 471 43.62 19.21 -20.91
N ASN A 472 43.41 18.16 -21.70
CA ASN A 472 43.81 18.17 -23.12
C ASN A 472 42.78 18.92 -23.97
N HIS A 473 43.24 19.90 -24.76
CA HIS A 473 42.42 20.63 -25.69
C HIS A 473 42.11 19.78 -26.93
N SER A 474 40.88 19.27 -27.05
CA SER A 474 40.36 18.78 -28.32
C SER A 474 39.78 19.95 -29.11
N HIS A 475 40.44 20.35 -30.19
CA HIS A 475 40.03 21.46 -31.06
C HIS A 475 38.78 21.17 -31.93
N SER A 476 38.03 20.09 -31.67
CA SER A 476 37.15 19.47 -32.68
C SER A 476 35.63 19.49 -32.43
N LYS A 477 35.08 20.09 -31.35
CA LYS A 477 33.61 20.07 -31.13
C LYS A 477 32.99 21.43 -30.82
N ALA A 478 31.85 21.69 -31.45
CA ALA A 478 30.99 22.88 -31.35
C ALA A 478 30.28 23.06 -29.98
N ARG A 479 30.58 22.20 -28.98
CA ARG A 479 30.29 22.43 -27.57
C ARG A 479 31.62 22.48 -26.83
N TYR A 480 31.94 23.65 -26.29
CA TYR A 480 33.12 23.88 -25.47
C TYR A 480 32.90 23.29 -24.06
N ASP A 481 32.75 21.97 -23.95
CA ASP A 481 32.93 21.26 -22.67
C ASP A 481 34.43 20.97 -22.51
N PHE A 482 35.03 21.62 -21.51
CA PHE A 482 36.48 21.64 -21.26
C PHE A 482 36.94 20.41 -20.46
N CYS A 483 38.03 19.80 -20.94
CA CYS A 483 38.66 18.56 -20.49
C CYS A 483 37.79 17.32 -20.70
N SER A 484 38.13 16.48 -21.70
CA SER A 484 37.40 15.25 -22.04
C SER A 484 37.14 14.38 -20.81
N ASN A 485 35.87 14.00 -20.60
CA ASN A 485 35.46 13.08 -19.53
C ASN A 485 35.91 11.63 -19.76
N GLU A 486 36.78 11.36 -20.74
CA GLU A 486 37.18 10.02 -21.16
C GLU A 486 38.53 9.56 -20.57
N GLU A 487 39.28 10.43 -19.87
CA GLU A 487 40.54 10.03 -19.23
C GLU A 487 40.32 9.62 -17.76
N GLU A 488 40.95 8.51 -17.35
CA GLU A 488 40.91 8.02 -15.98
C GLU A 488 41.59 9.01 -15.02
N SER A 489 40.92 9.29 -13.91
CA SER A 489 41.47 10.14 -12.85
C SER A 489 42.61 9.42 -12.13
N LEU A 490 43.81 10.03 -12.12
CA LEU A 490 45.00 9.47 -11.50
C LEU A 490 45.03 9.81 -10.00
N ILE A 491 45.29 8.82 -9.14
CA ILE A 491 45.43 9.04 -7.70
C ILE A 491 46.72 9.84 -7.44
N LEU A 492 46.63 10.84 -6.57
CA LEU A 492 47.78 11.64 -6.13
C LEU A 492 48.28 11.16 -4.78
N ASP A 493 49.57 10.84 -4.76
CA ASP A 493 50.34 10.58 -3.54
C ASP A 493 51.29 11.76 -3.25
N PRO A 494 51.77 11.92 -2.01
CA PRO A 494 52.67 13.03 -1.63
C PRO A 494 53.93 13.16 -2.48
N ASP A 495 54.44 12.04 -3.01
CA ASP A 495 55.65 11.96 -3.85
C ASP A 495 55.34 11.91 -5.36
N SER A 496 54.08 12.11 -5.73
CA SER A 496 53.66 12.01 -7.13
C SER A 496 54.13 13.21 -7.95
N ASN A 497 54.83 12.93 -9.05
CA ASN A 497 55.13 13.91 -10.11
C ASN A 497 54.07 13.91 -11.22
N ILE A 498 52.89 13.33 -10.96
CA ILE A 498 51.79 13.25 -11.93
C ILE A 498 51.15 14.64 -12.08
N GLY A 499 51.32 15.26 -13.25
CA GLY A 499 50.82 16.60 -13.52
C GLY A 499 51.77 17.68 -12.98
N ASN A 500 51.38 18.32 -11.88
CA ASN A 500 52.22 19.33 -11.21
C ASN A 500 53.03 18.70 -10.07
N ARG A 501 54.14 19.33 -9.70
CA ARG A 501 54.96 18.88 -8.56
C ARG A 501 54.19 19.09 -7.26
N ILE A 502 53.84 18.01 -6.58
CA ILE A 502 53.16 18.06 -5.28
C ILE A 502 54.20 18.26 -4.17
N GLU A 503 53.93 19.19 -3.24
CA GLU A 503 54.76 19.45 -2.07
C GLU A 503 54.34 18.56 -0.89
N SER A 504 53.03 18.48 -0.64
CA SER A 504 52.48 17.65 0.42
C SER A 504 50.97 17.44 0.25
N ILE A 505 50.49 16.33 0.79
CA ILE A 505 49.08 16.04 0.99
C ILE A 505 48.91 15.72 2.48
N THR A 506 48.20 16.58 3.20
CA THR A 506 48.03 16.42 4.66
C THR A 506 46.56 16.37 5.03
N GLN A 507 46.22 15.54 6.02
CA GLN A 507 44.87 15.41 6.55
C GLN A 507 44.89 15.65 8.05
N ARG A 508 43.94 16.47 8.52
CA ARG A 508 43.76 16.73 9.94
C ARG A 508 42.28 16.66 10.30
N VAL A 509 42.00 16.16 11.50
CA VAL A 509 40.67 16.23 12.10
C VAL A 509 40.62 17.46 12.99
N ALA A 510 39.61 18.30 12.80
CA ALA A 510 39.39 19.48 13.61
C ALA A 510 37.91 19.63 13.93
N ILE A 511 37.61 20.16 15.12
CA ILE A 511 36.25 20.55 15.49
C ILE A 511 35.95 21.86 14.79
N ILE A 512 35.11 21.82 13.75
CA ILE A 512 34.68 22.98 12.98
C ILE A 512 33.15 23.00 13.06
N GLU A 513 32.57 24.12 13.50
CA GLU A 513 31.11 24.25 13.72
C GLU A 513 30.53 23.15 14.63
N GLY A 514 31.27 22.76 15.68
CA GLY A 514 30.82 21.74 16.65
C GLY A 514 30.87 20.29 16.15
N LYS A 515 31.35 20.04 14.92
CA LYS A 515 31.51 18.70 14.36
C LYS A 515 32.98 18.35 14.14
N ASN A 516 33.35 17.09 14.38
CA ASN A 516 34.68 16.57 14.03
C ASN A 516 34.78 16.40 12.50
N LYS A 517 35.27 17.44 11.82
CA LYS A 517 35.45 17.44 10.36
C LYS A 517 36.88 17.03 10.00
N THR A 518 37.02 16.31 8.89
CA THR A 518 38.32 15.98 8.29
C THR A 518 38.63 17.02 7.22
N ALA A 519 39.71 17.76 7.38
CA ALA A 519 40.21 18.71 6.39
C ALA A 519 41.47 18.16 5.73
N SER A 520 41.41 18.00 4.41
CA SER A 520 42.53 17.57 3.57
C SER A 520 43.08 18.76 2.80
N THR A 521 44.39 18.95 2.84
CA THR A 521 45.10 20.05 2.17
C THR A 521 46.11 19.48 1.19
N LEU A 522 45.95 19.84 -0.09
CA LEU A 522 46.87 19.52 -1.18
C LEU A 522 47.69 20.77 -1.49
N VAL A 523 49.01 20.67 -1.35
CA VAL A 523 49.94 21.75 -1.67
C VAL A 523 50.68 21.42 -2.96
N VAL A 524 50.52 22.26 -3.97
CA VAL A 524 51.22 22.19 -5.25
C VAL A 524 52.44 23.11 -5.17
N ALA A 525 53.65 22.56 -5.28
CA ALA A 525 54.90 23.31 -5.16
C ALA A 525 55.13 24.23 -6.38
N ASP A 526 54.87 23.69 -7.57
CA ASP A 526 55.20 24.32 -8.85
C ASP A 526 54.07 24.06 -9.86
N SER A 527 53.26 25.09 -10.13
CA SER A 527 52.15 25.05 -11.09
C SER A 527 52.66 25.19 -12.52
N ARG A 528 52.65 24.08 -13.27
CA ARG A 528 53.06 24.01 -14.67
C ARG A 528 51.99 23.54 -15.63
N ILE A 529 51.18 22.55 -15.28
CA ILE A 529 50.20 21.93 -16.16
C ILE A 529 48.76 22.24 -15.72
N SER A 530 47.92 22.67 -16.66
CA SER A 530 46.49 22.90 -16.44
C SER A 530 45.71 21.58 -16.38
N GLY A 531 44.75 21.50 -15.47
CA GLY A 531 43.94 20.30 -15.27
C GLY A 531 42.92 20.48 -14.17
N ILE A 532 42.41 19.36 -13.66
CA ILE A 532 41.36 19.35 -12.65
C ILE A 532 41.80 18.46 -11.50
N TYR A 533 41.88 19.06 -10.32
CA TYR A 533 42.08 18.33 -9.07
C TYR A 533 40.73 17.93 -8.51
N SER A 534 40.56 16.67 -8.16
CA SER A 534 39.33 16.17 -7.56
C SER A 534 39.61 15.64 -6.17
N CYS A 535 38.97 16.21 -5.14
CA CYS A 535 38.97 15.58 -3.83
C CYS A 535 37.75 14.65 -3.72
N MET A 536 37.99 13.38 -3.43
CA MET A 536 36.97 12.38 -3.19
C MET A 536 37.02 11.99 -1.72
N ALA A 537 35.88 12.09 -1.03
CA ALA A 537 35.77 11.64 0.34
C ALA A 537 34.86 10.41 0.40
N SER A 538 35.29 9.39 1.15
CA SER A 538 34.58 8.12 1.26
C SER A 538 34.50 7.65 2.72
N ASN A 539 33.36 7.07 3.08
CA ASN A 539 33.22 6.23 4.26
C ASN A 539 32.42 4.97 3.89
N LYS A 540 32.16 4.10 4.87
CA LYS A 540 31.43 2.84 4.63
C LYS A 540 30.01 3.00 4.09
N VAL A 541 29.42 4.20 4.16
CA VAL A 541 28.05 4.49 3.74
C VAL A 541 27.97 5.11 2.35
N GLY A 542 29.02 5.81 1.91
CA GLY A 542 29.02 6.40 0.58
C GLY A 542 30.25 7.23 0.27
N THR A 543 30.23 7.83 -0.91
CA THR A 543 31.31 8.64 -1.45
C THR A 543 30.77 9.97 -1.97
N VAL A 544 31.59 11.01 -1.93
CA VAL A 544 31.29 12.32 -2.49
C VAL A 544 32.55 12.93 -3.06
N GLY A 545 32.44 13.60 -4.21
CA GLY A 545 33.56 14.25 -4.88
C GLY A 545 33.31 15.74 -5.11
N ARG A 546 34.39 16.51 -5.17
CA ARG A 546 34.42 17.89 -5.65
C ARG A 546 35.57 18.05 -6.64
N ASN A 547 35.26 18.63 -7.80
CA ASN A 547 36.25 19.03 -8.80
C ASN A 547 36.68 20.48 -8.56
N ILE A 548 37.97 20.74 -8.72
CA ILE A 548 38.61 22.04 -8.63
C ILE A 548 39.34 22.29 -9.95
N SER A 549 38.84 23.27 -10.72
CA SER A 549 39.49 23.69 -11.95
C SER A 549 40.81 24.40 -11.62
N PHE A 550 41.91 23.85 -12.14
CA PHE A 550 43.27 24.33 -11.91
C PHE A 550 43.87 24.79 -13.24
N TYR A 551 43.51 26.00 -13.65
CA TYR A 551 43.97 26.59 -14.91
C TYR A 551 45.15 27.53 -14.67
N ILE A 552 46.21 27.32 -15.43
CA ILE A 552 47.44 28.08 -15.31
C ILE A 552 47.44 29.27 -16.25
N THR A 553 48.06 30.35 -15.80
CA THR A 553 48.26 31.56 -16.56
C THR A 553 49.70 32.08 -16.41
N ASP A 554 50.30 32.45 -17.54
CA ASP A 554 51.55 33.20 -17.71
C ASP A 554 51.32 34.73 -17.74
N VAL A 555 50.05 35.15 -17.71
CA VAL A 555 49.58 36.53 -17.76
C VAL A 555 49.11 36.98 -16.38
N PRO A 556 49.51 38.16 -15.90
CA PRO A 556 48.94 38.74 -14.69
C PRO A 556 47.42 38.82 -14.77
N ASN A 557 46.72 38.19 -13.82
CA ASN A 557 45.25 38.09 -13.77
C ASN A 557 44.57 37.51 -15.02
N GLY A 558 45.33 36.88 -15.93
CA GLY A 558 44.80 36.29 -17.15
C GLY A 558 44.43 37.27 -18.27
N PHE A 559 44.60 38.58 -18.10
CA PHE A 559 44.32 39.58 -19.14
C PHE A 559 45.26 40.78 -18.96
N HIS A 560 46.13 41.00 -19.95
CA HIS A 560 47.06 42.12 -19.95
C HIS A 560 47.11 42.84 -21.31
N VAL A 561 47.19 44.16 -21.29
CA VAL A 561 47.39 44.99 -22.48
C VAL A 561 48.68 45.78 -22.35
N ASN A 562 49.54 45.67 -23.36
CA ASN A 562 50.84 46.31 -23.42
C ASN A 562 50.95 47.26 -24.63
N LEU A 563 51.69 48.35 -24.44
CA LEU A 563 52.06 49.33 -25.46
C LEU A 563 53.60 49.34 -25.55
N GLU A 564 54.16 49.04 -26.72
CA GLU A 564 55.62 48.91 -26.89
C GLU A 564 56.36 50.22 -26.60
N LYS A 565 55.88 51.31 -27.20
CA LYS A 565 56.41 52.67 -27.04
C LYS A 565 55.30 53.66 -27.39
N MET A 566 55.30 54.83 -26.74
CA MET A 566 54.49 55.97 -27.19
C MET A 566 55.02 56.47 -28.55
N PRO A 567 54.23 56.40 -29.64
CA PRO A 567 54.68 56.80 -30.97
C PRO A 567 54.72 58.33 -31.13
N THR A 568 55.60 58.79 -32.01
CA THR A 568 55.55 60.14 -32.59
C THR A 568 54.83 60.10 -33.94
N GLU A 569 54.33 61.23 -34.43
CA GLU A 569 53.70 61.29 -35.75
C GLU A 569 54.65 60.74 -36.83
N GLY A 570 54.13 59.86 -37.70
CA GLY A 570 54.89 59.14 -38.73
C GLY A 570 55.58 57.84 -38.27
N GLU A 571 55.65 57.53 -36.97
CA GLU A 571 56.09 56.22 -36.47
C GLU A 571 54.97 55.16 -36.55
N ASP A 572 55.29 53.90 -36.25
CA ASP A 572 54.32 52.81 -36.17
C ASP A 572 53.85 52.63 -34.71
N LEU A 573 52.54 52.59 -34.48
CA LEU A 573 51.95 52.24 -33.19
C LEU A 573 51.80 50.72 -33.06
N LYS A 574 52.36 50.15 -31.99
CA LYS A 574 52.28 48.71 -31.70
C LYS A 574 51.67 48.45 -30.33
N LEU A 575 50.55 47.74 -30.31
CA LEU A 575 49.85 47.31 -29.10
C LEU A 575 49.76 45.78 -29.10
N SER A 576 49.86 45.19 -27.91
CA SER A 576 49.64 43.76 -27.71
C SER A 576 48.63 43.51 -26.61
N CYS A 577 47.71 42.58 -26.85
CA CYS A 577 46.72 42.15 -25.88
C CYS A 577 46.87 40.66 -25.64
N THR A 578 47.32 40.30 -24.45
CA THR A 578 47.59 38.93 -24.04
C THR A 578 46.51 38.47 -23.07
N VAL A 579 45.81 37.38 -23.39
CA VAL A 579 44.77 36.82 -22.53
C VAL A 579 45.00 35.33 -22.30
N ASN A 580 44.52 34.82 -21.17
CA ASN A 580 44.55 33.40 -20.85
C ASN A 580 43.65 32.60 -21.79
N LYS A 581 44.20 31.55 -22.41
CA LYS A 581 43.49 30.75 -23.41
C LYS A 581 42.36 29.88 -22.84
N PHE A 582 42.35 29.63 -21.52
CA PHE A 582 41.33 28.83 -20.84
C PHE A 582 40.14 29.66 -20.37
N LEU A 583 40.32 30.98 -20.18
CA LEU A 583 39.27 31.85 -19.67
C LEU A 583 38.65 32.73 -20.77
N TYR A 584 39.41 33.13 -21.78
CA TYR A 584 38.99 34.15 -22.75
C TYR A 584 39.04 33.66 -24.20
N ARG A 585 38.09 34.14 -25.02
CA ARG A 585 38.02 33.93 -26.48
C ARG A 585 37.58 35.20 -27.20
N ASP A 586 37.45 35.11 -28.54
CA ASP A 586 36.90 36.19 -29.39
C ASP A 586 37.64 37.53 -29.21
N ILE A 587 38.97 37.47 -29.03
CA ILE A 587 39.82 38.63 -28.74
C ILE A 587 39.79 39.59 -29.94
N THR A 588 39.50 40.86 -29.68
CA THR A 588 39.41 41.91 -30.70
C THR A 588 39.94 43.23 -30.17
N TRP A 589 40.49 44.06 -31.06
CA TRP A 589 40.85 45.44 -30.75
C TRP A 589 39.76 46.40 -31.20
N ILE A 590 39.43 47.36 -30.34
CA ILE A 590 38.52 48.45 -30.63
C ILE A 590 39.18 49.79 -30.27
N LEU A 591 39.00 50.79 -31.14
CA LEU A 591 39.30 52.17 -30.83
C LEU A 591 38.04 52.82 -30.27
N LEU A 592 38.15 53.41 -29.08
CA LEU A 592 37.07 54.15 -28.43
C LEU A 592 37.29 55.65 -28.69
N GLN A 593 36.46 56.24 -29.55
CA GLN A 593 36.44 57.67 -29.77
C GLN A 593 35.25 58.27 -29.01
N THR A 594 35.50 59.31 -28.23
CA THR A 594 34.43 60.01 -27.49
C THR A 594 34.20 61.37 -28.11
N VAL A 595 33.12 61.53 -28.86
CA VAL A 595 32.76 62.79 -29.51
C VAL A 595 31.44 63.28 -28.92
N LYS A 596 31.43 64.47 -28.30
CA LYS A 596 30.24 65.11 -27.69
C LYS A 596 29.47 64.16 -26.73
N ASN A 597 30.17 63.50 -25.80
CA ASN A 597 29.61 62.54 -24.83
C ASN A 597 28.97 61.27 -25.43
N ARG A 598 29.20 60.95 -26.71
CA ARG A 598 28.89 59.65 -27.30
C ARG A 598 30.18 58.90 -27.63
N THR A 599 30.31 57.69 -27.11
CA THR A 599 31.44 56.79 -27.37
C THR A 599 31.13 55.95 -28.61
N THR A 600 31.87 56.14 -29.70
CA THR A 600 31.79 55.29 -30.89
C THR A 600 32.86 54.21 -30.82
N HIS A 601 32.49 52.99 -31.24
CA HIS A 601 33.38 51.83 -31.27
C HIS A 601 33.82 51.57 -32.71
N HIS A 602 35.09 51.78 -33.00
CA HIS A 602 35.66 51.47 -34.31
C HIS A 602 36.46 50.17 -34.21
N ASN A 603 36.03 49.13 -34.93
CA ASN A 603 36.80 47.89 -35.03
C ASN A 603 38.06 48.14 -35.85
N ILE A 604 39.22 47.74 -35.33
CA ILE A 604 40.47 47.87 -36.08
C ILE A 604 40.52 46.79 -37.17
N SER A 605 40.97 47.17 -38.38
CA SER A 605 41.02 46.28 -39.55
C SER A 605 41.79 44.99 -39.29
N LYS A 606 41.25 43.85 -39.74
CA LYS A 606 41.86 42.52 -39.61
C LYS A 606 43.22 42.37 -40.27
N GLN A 607 43.57 43.25 -41.21
CA GLN A 607 44.85 43.20 -41.94
C GLN A 607 46.04 43.71 -41.12
N ASN A 608 45.79 44.44 -40.03
CA ASN A 608 46.82 45.02 -39.16
C ASN A 608 47.06 44.18 -37.89
N VAL A 609 46.53 42.95 -37.86
CA VAL A 609 46.40 42.15 -36.65
C VAL A 609 47.13 40.82 -36.82
N ALA A 610 48.06 40.53 -35.91
CA ALA A 610 48.78 39.26 -35.83
C ALA A 610 48.41 38.52 -34.55
N ILE A 611 48.13 37.22 -34.65
CA ILE A 611 47.79 36.36 -33.52
C ILE A 611 48.98 35.47 -33.21
N THR A 612 49.51 35.59 -32.01
CA THR A 612 50.52 34.67 -31.45
C THR A 612 49.86 33.81 -30.39
N LYS A 613 49.94 32.48 -30.56
CA LYS A 613 49.40 31.51 -29.60
C LYS A 613 50.54 30.90 -28.81
N GLU A 614 50.49 31.04 -27.50
CA GLU A 614 51.45 30.45 -26.57
C GLU A 614 50.80 29.28 -25.82
N GLU A 615 51.56 28.67 -24.91
CA GLU A 615 51.12 27.49 -24.19
C GLU A 615 49.96 27.78 -23.23
N TYR A 616 49.91 28.95 -22.58
CA TYR A 616 48.83 29.32 -21.64
C TYR A 616 48.06 30.58 -22.03
N SER A 617 48.60 31.37 -22.96
CA SER A 617 48.02 32.62 -23.42
C SER A 617 47.85 32.71 -24.94
N VAL A 618 46.99 33.63 -25.35
CA VAL A 618 46.86 34.08 -26.74
C VAL A 618 47.09 35.58 -26.75
N THR A 619 48.01 36.02 -27.60
CA THR A 619 48.35 37.43 -27.77
C THR A 619 47.86 37.93 -29.13
N LEU A 620 47.08 39.01 -29.11
CA LEU A 620 46.59 39.74 -30.27
C LEU A 620 47.41 41.03 -30.43
N ASN A 621 48.32 41.02 -31.39
CA ASN A 621 49.16 42.18 -31.73
C ASN A 621 48.48 43.01 -32.80
N VAL A 622 48.47 44.33 -32.65
CA VAL A 622 48.02 45.27 -33.67
C VAL A 622 49.13 46.27 -33.97
N THR A 623 49.37 46.50 -35.27
CA THR A 623 50.35 47.48 -35.75
C THR A 623 49.67 48.45 -36.70
N ILE A 624 49.61 49.72 -36.30
CA ILE A 624 49.09 50.81 -37.13
C ILE A 624 50.31 51.55 -37.66
N LYS A 625 50.51 51.51 -38.98
CA LYS A 625 51.69 52.10 -39.63
C LYS A 625 51.50 53.58 -39.88
N ASN A 626 52.58 54.36 -39.77
CA ASN A 626 52.63 55.78 -40.10
C ASN A 626 51.47 56.58 -39.46
N VAL A 627 51.47 56.63 -38.14
CA VAL A 627 50.36 57.20 -37.37
C VAL A 627 50.31 58.72 -37.43
N SER A 628 49.11 59.28 -37.45
CA SER A 628 48.82 60.72 -37.44
C SER A 628 48.34 61.19 -36.06
N LEU A 629 48.32 62.49 -35.78
CA LEU A 629 47.78 63.01 -34.51
C LEU A 629 46.33 62.56 -34.24
N GLU A 630 45.53 62.32 -35.28
CA GLU A 630 44.13 61.86 -35.19
C GLU A 630 43.98 60.41 -34.71
N ASP A 631 45.05 59.60 -34.77
CA ASP A 631 45.06 58.23 -34.27
C ASP A 631 45.24 58.16 -32.73
N SER A 632 45.35 59.31 -32.06
CA SER A 632 45.38 59.37 -30.59
C SER A 632 44.01 59.00 -29.98
N GLY A 633 44.01 58.20 -28.92
CA GLY A 633 42.77 57.84 -28.23
C GLY A 633 42.90 56.63 -27.31
N THR A 634 41.74 56.17 -26.83
CA THR A 634 41.65 55.02 -25.93
C THR A 634 41.47 53.75 -26.74
N TYR A 635 42.51 52.92 -26.78
CA TYR A 635 42.44 51.59 -27.38
C TYR A 635 41.97 50.59 -26.33
N ALA A 636 41.01 49.74 -26.67
CA ALA A 636 40.56 48.68 -25.79
C ALA A 636 40.71 47.32 -26.45
N CYS A 637 41.27 46.38 -25.70
CA CYS A 637 41.19 44.98 -26.07
C CYS A 637 39.93 44.40 -25.46
N ARG A 638 39.09 43.82 -26.31
CA ARG A 638 37.83 43.16 -25.94
C ARG A 638 37.99 41.66 -26.08
N ALA A 639 37.69 40.92 -25.02
CA ALA A 639 37.63 39.46 -25.07
C ALA A 639 36.38 38.96 -24.35
N ARG A 640 35.84 37.82 -24.79
CA ARG A 640 34.67 37.18 -24.19
C ARG A 640 35.13 36.12 -23.20
N ASN A 641 34.65 36.20 -21.96
CA ASN A 641 34.83 35.16 -20.96
C ASN A 641 34.01 33.92 -21.36
N ILE A 642 34.66 32.76 -21.34
CA ILE A 642 34.08 31.50 -21.82
C ILE A 642 33.01 30.95 -20.86
N TYR A 643 33.09 31.25 -19.56
CA TYR A 643 32.22 30.71 -18.51
C TYR A 643 31.01 31.61 -18.23
N THR A 644 31.25 32.93 -18.06
CA THR A 644 30.16 33.90 -17.85
C THR A 644 29.50 34.35 -19.16
N GLY A 645 30.21 34.23 -20.29
CA GLY A 645 29.79 34.81 -21.55
C GLY A 645 29.94 36.33 -21.63
N GLU A 646 30.40 36.98 -20.56
CA GLU A 646 30.57 38.43 -20.49
C GLU A 646 31.75 38.90 -21.35
N GLU A 647 31.60 40.09 -21.95
CA GLU A 647 32.69 40.74 -22.68
C GLU A 647 33.47 41.65 -21.73
N ILE A 648 34.76 41.38 -21.57
CA ILE A 648 35.67 42.15 -20.73
C ILE A 648 36.52 43.06 -21.62
N LEU A 649 36.70 44.30 -21.18
CA LEU A 649 37.51 45.31 -21.88
C LEU A 649 38.68 45.78 -21.01
N GLN A 650 39.89 45.60 -21.52
CA GLN A 650 41.11 46.19 -20.96
C GLN A 650 41.49 47.41 -21.82
N LYS A 651 41.55 48.59 -21.21
CA LYS A 651 41.79 49.86 -21.91
C LYS A 651 43.23 50.33 -21.77
N LYS A 652 43.74 51.00 -22.80
CA LYS A 652 45.05 51.65 -22.85
C LYS A 652 44.94 52.99 -23.56
N GLU A 653 45.35 54.05 -22.88
CA GLU A 653 45.45 55.38 -23.49
C GLU A 653 46.72 55.49 -24.33
N VAL A 654 46.56 56.01 -25.55
CA VAL A 654 47.65 56.25 -26.50
C VAL A 654 47.60 57.71 -26.95
N THR A 655 48.72 58.40 -26.82
CA THR A 655 48.88 59.78 -27.27
C THR A 655 50.04 59.86 -28.24
N ILE A 656 49.77 60.31 -29.46
CA ILE A 656 50.78 60.50 -30.51
C ILE A 656 51.36 61.90 -30.34
N ARG A 657 52.69 61.98 -30.29
CA ARG A 657 53.39 63.26 -30.12
C ARG A 657 53.69 63.89 -31.48
N ASP A 658 53.48 65.19 -31.58
CA ASP A 658 53.86 66.01 -32.73
C ASP A 658 55.39 65.95 -32.95
N GLN A 659 55.81 66.18 -34.19
CA GLN A 659 57.23 66.25 -34.53
C GLN A 659 57.80 67.62 -34.11
N GLU A 660 58.94 67.59 -33.42
CA GLU A 660 59.69 68.79 -33.07
C GLU A 660 61.00 68.83 -33.88
N ALA A 661 61.17 69.90 -34.66
CA ALA A 661 62.41 70.13 -35.39
C ALA A 661 63.63 70.16 -34.44
N PRO A 662 64.79 69.59 -34.84
CA PRO A 662 66.00 69.60 -34.04
C PRO A 662 66.44 71.03 -33.69
N ARG A 663 66.56 71.33 -32.40
CA ARG A 663 67.15 72.57 -31.91
C ARG A 663 68.36 72.26 -31.05
N LEU A 664 69.41 73.06 -31.21
CA LEU A 664 70.57 73.00 -30.35
C LEU A 664 70.18 73.55 -28.97
N LEU A 665 70.40 72.75 -27.92
CA LEU A 665 70.25 73.21 -26.55
C LEU A 665 71.30 74.27 -26.21
N ARG A 666 72.47 74.21 -26.85
CA ARG A 666 73.55 75.18 -26.77
C ARG A 666 74.27 75.27 -28.12
N ASN A 667 74.58 76.47 -28.57
CA ASN A 667 75.42 76.67 -29.74
C ASN A 667 76.86 76.21 -29.44
N LEU A 668 77.53 75.66 -30.44
CA LEU A 668 78.97 75.39 -30.35
C LEU A 668 79.71 76.72 -30.26
N SER A 669 80.62 76.82 -29.29
CA SER A 669 81.52 77.97 -29.15
C SER A 669 82.89 77.66 -29.76
N ASP A 670 83.59 78.71 -30.17
CA ASP A 670 84.97 78.56 -30.65
C ASP A 670 85.88 78.01 -29.54
N HIS A 671 86.66 76.99 -29.87
CA HIS A 671 87.62 76.37 -28.94
C HIS A 671 89.03 76.44 -29.52
N ALA A 672 89.92 77.16 -28.85
CA ALA A 672 91.36 77.14 -29.15
C ALA A 672 92.03 76.01 -28.35
N VAL A 673 92.70 75.10 -29.05
CA VAL A 673 93.27 73.87 -28.46
C VAL A 673 94.76 73.85 -28.73
N ALA A 674 95.57 73.61 -27.69
CA ALA A 674 97.01 73.53 -27.83
C ALA A 674 97.41 72.35 -28.73
N ILE A 675 98.47 72.53 -29.52
CA ILE A 675 98.99 71.48 -30.40
C ILE A 675 99.22 70.21 -29.58
N SER A 676 98.81 69.05 -30.11
CA SER A 676 98.90 67.71 -29.48
C SER A 676 98.09 67.47 -28.19
N SER A 677 97.21 68.38 -27.80
CA SER A 677 96.23 68.13 -26.73
C SER A 677 94.92 67.55 -27.28
N SER A 678 94.23 66.73 -26.48
CA SER A 678 92.89 66.25 -26.79
C SER A 678 91.83 67.27 -26.36
N THR A 679 90.74 67.35 -27.12
CA THR A 679 89.59 68.20 -26.78
C THR A 679 88.30 67.42 -26.97
N THR A 680 87.26 67.79 -26.24
CA THR A 680 85.92 67.24 -26.37
C THR A 680 84.98 68.35 -26.78
N LEU A 681 84.37 68.20 -27.95
CA LEU A 681 83.32 69.11 -28.41
C LEU A 681 81.97 68.46 -28.09
N ASP A 682 81.18 69.13 -27.26
CA ASP A 682 79.85 68.66 -26.86
C ASP A 682 78.79 69.36 -27.72
N CYS A 683 77.99 68.59 -28.45
CA CYS A 683 76.84 69.08 -29.21
C CYS A 683 75.59 68.43 -28.63
N ARG A 684 74.77 69.21 -27.93
CA ARG A 684 73.49 68.74 -27.38
C ARG A 684 72.35 69.31 -28.20
N ALA A 685 71.65 68.43 -28.91
CA ALA A 685 70.45 68.76 -29.66
C ALA A 685 69.24 68.06 -29.03
N THR A 686 68.08 68.71 -29.08
CA THR A 686 66.79 68.12 -28.73
C THR A 686 65.86 68.22 -29.94
N GLY A 687 64.97 67.25 -30.09
CA GLY A 687 64.01 67.15 -31.19
C GLY A 687 63.18 65.89 -31.01
N VAL A 688 62.06 65.81 -31.69
CA VAL A 688 61.14 64.67 -31.65
C VAL A 688 60.83 64.29 -33.11
N PRO A 689 61.35 63.17 -33.64
CA PRO A 689 62.19 62.16 -32.99
C PRO A 689 63.61 62.66 -32.63
N GLU A 690 64.31 61.92 -31.78
CA GLU A 690 65.65 62.32 -31.31
C GLU A 690 66.62 62.59 -32.48
N PRO A 691 67.30 63.74 -32.48
CA PRO A 691 68.12 64.16 -33.61
C PRO A 691 69.43 63.37 -33.70
N ARG A 692 69.85 63.04 -34.93
CA ARG A 692 71.17 62.45 -35.19
C ARG A 692 72.23 63.54 -35.30
N ILE A 693 73.22 63.53 -34.40
CA ILE A 693 74.35 64.47 -34.42
C ILE A 693 75.42 63.95 -35.37
N THR A 694 75.86 64.80 -36.31
CA THR A 694 76.97 64.51 -37.22
C THR A 694 77.98 65.64 -37.20
N TRP A 695 79.27 65.30 -37.20
CA TRP A 695 80.36 66.27 -37.08
C TRP A 695 81.07 66.48 -38.42
N PHE A 696 81.45 67.73 -38.69
CA PHE A 696 82.18 68.14 -39.88
C PHE A 696 83.37 69.03 -39.47
N LYS A 697 84.53 68.83 -40.11
CA LYS A 697 85.68 69.73 -40.00
C LYS A 697 86.01 70.26 -41.38
N ASN A 698 86.04 71.59 -41.55
CA ASN A 698 86.27 72.24 -42.84
C ASN A 698 85.40 71.66 -43.97
N HIS A 699 84.11 71.51 -43.71
CA HIS A 699 83.11 70.95 -44.63
C HIS A 699 83.31 69.47 -45.03
N ARG A 700 84.26 68.75 -44.41
CA ARG A 700 84.39 67.29 -44.56
C ARG A 700 83.79 66.57 -43.36
N LYS A 701 82.92 65.61 -43.63
CA LYS A 701 82.30 64.76 -42.59
C LYS A 701 83.39 64.00 -41.84
N ILE A 702 83.41 64.13 -40.52
CA ILE A 702 84.31 63.35 -39.67
C ILE A 702 83.74 61.94 -39.60
N GLN A 703 84.54 60.92 -39.94
CA GLN A 703 84.16 59.53 -39.72
C GLN A 703 84.26 59.25 -38.22
N GLN A 704 83.17 58.78 -37.63
CA GLN A 704 83.20 58.26 -36.26
C GLN A 704 83.89 56.90 -36.29
N GLU A 705 84.84 56.68 -35.38
CA GLU A 705 85.23 55.32 -35.03
C GLU A 705 84.04 54.64 -34.35
N PRO A 706 83.71 53.38 -34.68
CA PRO A 706 82.64 52.67 -33.99
C PRO A 706 82.96 52.57 -32.51
N GLU A 707 82.02 53.01 -31.65
CA GLU A 707 82.15 52.85 -30.20
C GLU A 707 82.37 51.37 -29.85
N PRO A 708 83.33 51.04 -28.95
CA PRO A 708 83.45 49.68 -28.45
C PRO A 708 82.18 49.27 -27.71
N LEU A 709 81.72 48.04 -27.94
CA LEU A 709 80.47 47.41 -27.47
C LEU A 709 80.17 47.50 -25.95
N ALA A 710 81.08 48.03 -25.13
CA ALA A 710 80.96 48.14 -23.68
C ALA A 710 80.11 49.34 -23.18
N SER A 711 79.83 50.35 -24.01
CA SER A 711 79.01 51.52 -23.62
C SER A 711 77.50 51.32 -23.77
N ARG A 712 77.06 50.30 -24.54
CA ARG A 712 75.64 50.01 -24.78
C ARG A 712 74.87 49.54 -23.53
N ALA A 713 75.56 49.12 -22.49
CA ALA A 713 74.95 48.52 -21.30
C ALA A 713 74.57 49.52 -20.18
N LEU A 714 74.97 50.80 -20.28
CA LEU A 714 74.74 51.79 -19.20
C LEU A 714 73.60 52.79 -19.45
N VAL A 715 73.00 52.80 -20.65
CA VAL A 715 71.85 53.67 -20.96
C VAL A 715 70.50 53.01 -20.61
N HIS A 716 70.47 51.71 -20.36
CA HIS A 716 69.24 50.98 -20.01
C HIS A 716 68.90 50.95 -18.49
N ALA A 717 69.67 51.61 -17.63
CA ALA A 717 69.50 51.51 -16.17
C ALA A 717 68.99 52.79 -15.47
N VAL A 718 68.53 53.82 -16.19
CA VAL A 718 67.98 55.06 -15.56
C VAL A 718 66.63 55.47 -16.16
N SER A 719 65.69 54.52 -16.31
CA SER A 719 64.29 54.84 -16.62
C SER A 719 63.27 54.06 -15.78
N SER A 720 63.68 53.50 -14.65
CA SER A 720 62.79 52.79 -13.73
C SER A 720 62.86 53.37 -12.32
N PHE A 721 62.47 54.63 -12.14
CA PHE A 721 61.89 55.17 -10.89
C PHE A 721 61.16 56.49 -11.18
N LYS A 722 59.86 56.37 -11.50
CA LYS A 722 58.79 57.26 -11.04
C LYS A 722 57.44 56.59 -11.27
#